data_AF-A0A1V5YRN4-F1
#
_entry.id   AF-A0A1V5YRN4-F1
#
_cell.length_a   1.000
_cell.length_b   1.000
_cell.length_c   1.000
_cell.angle_alpha   90.00
_cell.angle_beta   90.00
_cell.angle_gamma   90.00
#
_symmetry.space_group_name_H-M   'P 1'
#
loop_
_entity.id
_entity.type
_entity.pdbx_description
1 polymer ?
#
loop_
_entity_poly.entity_id
_entity_poly.type
_entity_poly.pdbx_seq_one_letter_code
_entity_poly.pdbx_strand_id
1 'polypeptide(L)'
;MKQLLTKNRMKKHFPFYLMLIAWSFAFSSTAANRYVSVGGSGNGLSWATAKGSIQSAIYDCSAGDTVFVSFGVYNEAFAIKDGVSVLGGYNASTGERDWQRFETILDGFGLGQYLIVKYDTDCVNPTLIEGLTLQNAEHSNEGGGAYIRGNITLANSIIRNCKGSNGGGVLINGAGVVRNCVIELCSATSSGGGIRNKGGLVESCILRGNQGKYGTIRNDGGTISNCIVHNNSATVSGWPNSGGIYNPGGVVVNCILACNYGSQYAAIHSNSTAINNVCWNNQADVGFTDPVAYISSGGSSSGYNAAESGFDASCFVLTLNANNTALDGPNFKSPTTFVGIPGSDAEIAAMRAADFSFTSASPCIDKGTATLAPAKDFLGVTRPKGTAVDLGAYEYDPDAVPVAVTGVELTVDTLRLEEEETSWLSIIITPTDATNKKVTWLSSNTIIATVSNGLVSALETGETKVIVTTEDGGFKDTCVVIVEEKSVVIVHPEVLEADELLESDYTVPSFTPFLIAKETARADSSEANLQALRASIANLVNKNMPYCVVANINGDPTSRMAFAWFTNADISTSKVQIVAKANASEADFTSPAFEIMATSQAVNNLNYAVSTNGILIPANLPPGTKRSYMSHKVLATGLTAGTEYSYRVGNDGYWSEIRAFKTAKNDNSEFSFLYMTDSHIQDAEYVENARWSAITSVANASDARFVLFTGDFVETGTAQNSEWEWEQWFETSMKPLLAKMPVVPTDGNHDDSNNLNYTHHFNTSNDFKQSAVTKPQFDGTTYSFVYGDALFLIFSMQDYWRGTYSYESGTSIYLEDDVADWLRAQVTAHPDTKWRIAAVHKNLFTGSSHQDDTESVLFRATLLPVLNELDIDFVIQGHDHIYEVMGPINNLTKTVVPNSVADVVSVPVHSNKNPKGQEGGTFTVDDGTLYFVNSTSGRKRYYPYTQAQMEANYDKHQVANYWDLFTGKYGQPGAPTYSKITVSSSSIQVDSYTASSSAVATLFDSFTIVKNDIPTSISTIESENNVLFPIPAGMSVNTTIADVIGVSAVDLAGRKISLSFDKQQIDTSVLSTGMYLLHITTPRGINTYKLLKK
;
A
#
# COMPACT_ATOMS: atom_id res chain seq x y z
N MET A 1 -37.41 33.53 -63.84
CA MET A 1 -38.17 34.77 -64.13
C MET A 1 -38.37 35.50 -62.81
N LYS A 2 -37.51 36.49 -62.54
CA LYS A 2 -37.86 37.93 -62.43
C LYS A 2 -38.60 38.33 -61.13
N GLN A 3 -37.78 38.81 -60.19
CA GLN A 3 -37.68 40.21 -59.73
C GLN A 3 -38.71 40.84 -58.77
N LEU A 4 -38.11 41.48 -57.74
CA LEU A 4 -38.46 42.69 -56.97
C LEU A 4 -39.54 42.57 -55.86
N LEU A 5 -39.18 42.66 -54.57
CA LEU A 5 -38.70 43.80 -53.74
C LEU A 5 -39.86 44.53 -53.02
N THR A 6 -40.01 44.37 -51.70
CA THR A 6 -39.60 45.36 -50.67
C THR A 6 -40.24 45.15 -49.27
N LYS A 7 -39.40 45.39 -48.24
CA LYS A 7 -39.65 45.79 -46.83
C LYS A 7 -40.28 44.72 -45.91
N ASN A 8 -39.79 44.40 -44.70
CA ASN A 8 -39.00 45.15 -43.72
C ASN A 8 -38.36 44.20 -42.66
N ARG A 9 -37.18 44.60 -42.17
CA ARG A 9 -36.59 44.41 -40.83
C ARG A 9 -36.16 43.01 -40.29
N MET A 10 -34.82 42.86 -40.30
CA MET A 10 -33.90 42.28 -39.31
C MET A 10 -34.45 41.46 -38.14
N LYS A 11 -34.01 40.19 -38.10
CA LYS A 11 -33.99 39.30 -36.94
C LYS A 11 -32.90 39.75 -35.94
N LYS A 12 -33.26 39.87 -34.66
CA LYS A 12 -32.34 39.86 -33.51
C LYS A 12 -32.92 38.95 -32.42
N HIS A 13 -32.04 38.09 -31.93
CA HIS A 13 -31.86 37.49 -30.60
C HIS A 13 -33.03 37.21 -29.64
N PHE A 14 -32.93 36.00 -29.06
CA PHE A 14 -33.34 35.53 -27.73
C PHE A 14 -33.46 36.64 -26.65
N PRO A 15 -34.39 36.48 -25.69
CA PRO A 15 -33.95 36.05 -24.36
C PRO A 15 -34.91 35.07 -23.64
N PHE A 16 -34.33 34.16 -22.85
CA PHE A 16 -35.04 33.34 -21.86
C PHE A 16 -34.75 33.92 -20.47
N TYR A 17 -35.79 34.32 -19.74
CA TYR A 17 -35.81 34.30 -18.27
C TYR A 17 -37.26 34.31 -17.77
N LEU A 18 -37.49 33.45 -16.76
CA LEU A 18 -38.60 33.39 -15.81
C LEU A 18 -40.05 33.23 -16.33
N MET A 19 -40.62 32.04 -16.16
CA MET A 19 -41.78 31.88 -15.27
C MET A 19 -42.03 30.43 -14.86
N LEU A 20 -42.39 30.30 -13.58
CA LEU A 20 -42.83 29.11 -12.86
C LEU A 20 -44.22 28.62 -13.32
N ILE A 21 -44.40 27.29 -13.22
CA ILE A 21 -45.62 26.49 -12.95
C ILE A 21 -46.38 25.84 -14.13
N ALA A 22 -46.51 24.51 -13.92
CA ALA A 22 -47.49 23.52 -14.36
C ALA A 22 -47.38 22.96 -15.77
N TRP A 23 -47.05 21.67 -15.83
CA TRP A 23 -47.98 20.63 -16.30
C TRP A 23 -47.72 19.33 -15.54
N SER A 24 -48.79 18.81 -14.94
CA SER A 24 -48.88 17.55 -14.20
C SER A 24 -49.17 16.39 -15.16
N PHE A 25 -48.40 15.32 -15.06
CA PHE A 25 -48.90 13.95 -15.27
C PHE A 25 -48.38 13.07 -14.13
N ALA A 26 -49.29 12.31 -13.55
CA ALA A 26 -49.14 11.57 -12.31
C ALA A 26 -48.20 10.36 -12.45
N PHE A 27 -47.18 10.32 -11.60
CA PHE A 27 -46.86 9.15 -10.79
C PHE A 27 -46.83 9.60 -9.33
N SER A 28 -47.64 8.96 -8.50
CA SER A 28 -47.64 9.15 -7.06
C SER A 28 -46.54 8.31 -6.42
N SER A 29 -45.51 8.96 -5.91
CA SER A 29 -44.93 8.66 -4.59
C SER A 29 -44.30 9.95 -4.09
N THR A 30 -44.80 10.50 -2.98
CA THR A 30 -44.19 11.63 -2.29
C THR A 30 -42.73 11.31 -1.99
N ALA A 31 -41.78 12.13 -2.45
CA ALA A 31 -40.37 12.00 -2.12
C ALA A 31 -40.23 11.86 -0.60
N ALA A 32 -39.58 10.78 -0.16
CA ALA A 32 -39.52 10.41 1.25
C ALA A 32 -38.20 10.95 1.82
N ASN A 33 -38.13 12.27 2.02
CA ASN A 33 -36.96 12.91 2.64
C ASN A 33 -36.63 12.27 4.00
N ARG A 34 -35.34 12.22 4.34
CA ARG A 34 -34.87 11.72 5.63
C ARG A 34 -34.10 12.78 6.41
N TYR A 35 -34.28 12.80 7.71
CA TYR A 35 -33.64 13.75 8.64
C TYR A 35 -32.70 13.00 9.58
N VAL A 36 -31.48 13.52 9.75
CA VAL A 36 -30.40 12.91 10.53
C VAL A 36 -29.84 13.91 11.53
N SER A 37 -29.71 13.49 12.79
CA SER A 37 -29.10 14.27 13.87
C SER A 37 -28.23 13.39 14.75
N VAL A 38 -27.13 13.94 15.27
CA VAL A 38 -26.22 13.23 16.18
C VAL A 38 -26.99 12.60 17.34
N GLY A 39 -26.81 11.30 17.56
CA GLY A 39 -27.48 10.55 18.62
C GLY A 39 -28.98 10.27 18.39
N GLY A 40 -29.51 10.58 17.20
CA GLY A 40 -30.89 10.26 16.84
C GLY A 40 -31.19 8.76 16.86
N SER A 41 -32.42 8.39 17.20
CA SER A 41 -32.89 6.99 17.24
C SER A 41 -34.26 6.79 16.58
N GLY A 42 -34.78 7.83 15.92
CA GLY A 42 -36.11 7.81 15.31
C GLY A 42 -36.13 7.23 13.89
N ASN A 43 -37.27 7.36 13.22
CA ASN A 43 -37.52 6.82 11.88
C ASN A 43 -37.05 7.74 10.74
N GLY A 44 -36.55 8.93 11.05
CA GLY A 44 -36.00 9.90 10.11
C GLY A 44 -37.04 10.67 9.31
N LEU A 45 -38.33 10.66 9.68
CA LEU A 45 -39.40 11.35 8.92
C LEU A 45 -39.52 12.85 9.24
N SER A 46 -38.87 13.32 10.30
CA SER A 46 -38.77 14.73 10.70
C SER A 46 -37.57 14.97 11.60
N TRP A 47 -37.18 16.23 11.85
CA TRP A 47 -36.15 16.57 12.85
C TRP A 47 -36.47 16.02 14.25
N ALA A 48 -37.75 15.99 14.66
CA ALA A 48 -38.17 15.44 15.95
C ALA A 48 -38.03 13.91 16.04
N THR A 49 -37.92 13.23 14.91
CA THR A 49 -37.78 11.77 14.80
C THR A 49 -36.52 11.40 14.03
N ALA A 50 -35.49 12.24 14.06
CA ALA A 50 -34.29 12.07 13.25
C ALA A 50 -33.57 10.74 13.53
N LYS A 51 -32.95 10.18 12.49
CA LYS A 51 -32.03 9.04 12.61
C LYS A 51 -30.67 9.51 13.13
N GLY A 52 -29.92 8.59 13.73
CA GLY A 52 -28.56 8.83 14.21
C GLY A 52 -27.45 8.54 13.19
N SER A 53 -27.78 7.94 12.04
CA SER A 53 -26.82 7.58 11.00
C SER A 53 -27.29 8.05 9.62
N ILE A 54 -26.36 8.67 8.88
CA ILE A 54 -26.53 9.07 7.49
C ILE A 54 -26.69 7.83 6.60
N GLN A 55 -25.87 6.80 6.80
CA GLN A 55 -25.97 5.56 6.02
C GLN A 55 -27.34 4.88 6.19
N SER A 56 -27.88 4.85 7.41
CA SER A 56 -29.22 4.32 7.66
C SER A 56 -30.31 5.12 6.95
N ALA A 57 -30.18 6.45 6.91
CA ALA A 57 -31.12 7.30 6.18
C ALA A 57 -31.08 7.05 4.67
N ILE A 58 -29.88 6.88 4.09
CA ILE A 58 -29.69 6.58 2.66
C ILE A 58 -30.35 5.25 2.26
N TYR A 59 -30.31 4.22 3.12
CA TYR A 59 -30.97 2.95 2.82
C TYR A 59 -32.47 3.08 2.64
N ASP A 60 -33.10 4.01 3.35
CA ASP A 60 -34.54 4.26 3.29
C ASP A 60 -34.97 5.19 2.14
N CYS A 61 -34.00 5.76 1.39
CA CYS A 61 -34.23 6.68 0.30
C CYS A 61 -34.26 5.97 -1.07
N SER A 62 -34.95 6.54 -2.04
CA SER A 62 -34.94 6.15 -3.46
C SER A 62 -34.40 7.30 -4.33
N ALA A 63 -34.09 7.04 -5.60
CA ALA A 63 -33.64 8.09 -6.51
C ALA A 63 -34.64 9.27 -6.55
N GLY A 64 -34.14 10.49 -6.34
CA GLY A 64 -34.92 11.72 -6.19
C GLY A 64 -35.12 12.17 -4.73
N ASP A 65 -34.86 11.30 -3.75
CA ASP A 65 -34.97 11.66 -2.33
C ASP A 65 -33.74 12.43 -1.83
N THR A 66 -33.91 13.14 -0.71
CA THR A 66 -32.85 13.90 -0.04
C THR A 66 -32.72 13.53 1.43
N VAL A 67 -31.49 13.37 1.89
CA VAL A 67 -31.11 13.24 3.31
C VAL A 67 -30.63 14.60 3.81
N PHE A 68 -31.35 15.17 4.78
CA PHE A 68 -30.96 16.40 5.48
C PHE A 68 -30.24 16.05 6.77
N VAL A 69 -29.05 16.61 6.97
CA VAL A 69 -28.18 16.30 8.11
C VAL A 69 -27.98 17.56 8.95
N SER A 70 -28.24 17.47 10.24
CA SER A 70 -28.00 18.58 11.15
C SER A 70 -26.53 18.70 11.52
N PHE A 71 -26.11 19.91 11.91
CA PHE A 71 -24.77 20.14 12.43
C PHE A 71 -24.42 19.21 13.59
N GLY A 72 -23.12 18.99 13.76
CA GLY A 72 -22.57 18.07 14.75
C GLY A 72 -21.50 17.16 14.14
N VAL A 73 -20.91 16.32 14.99
CA VAL A 73 -19.85 15.39 14.61
C VAL A 73 -20.41 13.98 14.49
N TYR A 74 -20.17 13.35 13.35
CA TYR A 74 -20.57 11.99 13.01
C TYR A 74 -19.32 11.18 12.71
N ASN A 75 -19.04 10.16 13.53
CA ASN A 75 -17.97 9.21 13.27
C ASN A 75 -18.54 8.03 12.47
N GLU A 76 -18.86 8.29 11.20
CA GLU A 76 -19.36 7.28 10.27
C GLU A 76 -18.88 7.55 8.85
N ALA A 77 -18.91 6.52 8.01
CA ALA A 77 -18.76 6.62 6.57
C ALA A 77 -20.05 6.17 5.89
N PHE A 78 -20.32 6.66 4.68
CA PHE A 78 -21.46 6.19 3.90
C PHE A 78 -21.17 6.00 2.41
N ALA A 79 -21.84 5.02 1.82
CA ALA A 79 -21.86 4.77 0.39
C ALA A 79 -22.88 5.65 -0.31
N ILE A 80 -22.46 6.29 -1.41
CA ILE A 80 -23.31 7.11 -2.25
C ILE A 80 -24.32 6.21 -2.98
N LYS A 81 -25.61 6.53 -2.84
CA LYS A 81 -26.70 5.84 -3.55
C LYS A 81 -27.17 6.66 -4.75
N ASP A 82 -27.32 6.00 -5.90
CA ASP A 82 -27.71 6.63 -7.16
C ASP A 82 -29.02 7.44 -7.02
N GLY A 83 -28.94 8.74 -7.33
CA GLY A 83 -30.04 9.68 -7.28
C GLY A 83 -30.44 10.18 -5.89
N VAL A 84 -29.74 9.81 -4.81
CA VAL A 84 -30.05 10.25 -3.44
C VAL A 84 -29.12 11.37 -3.03
N SER A 85 -29.67 12.56 -2.78
CA SER A 85 -28.87 13.72 -2.37
C SER A 85 -28.64 13.74 -0.85
N VAL A 86 -27.49 14.24 -0.39
CA VAL A 86 -27.16 14.40 1.03
C VAL A 86 -26.74 15.85 1.28
N LEU A 87 -27.50 16.55 2.12
CA LEU A 87 -27.31 17.97 2.40
C LEU A 87 -27.05 18.18 3.89
N GLY A 88 -25.83 18.58 4.24
CA GLY A 88 -25.48 19.07 5.56
C GLY A 88 -25.82 20.56 5.75
N GLY A 89 -25.56 21.05 6.95
CA GLY A 89 -25.67 22.48 7.27
C GLY A 89 -26.96 22.88 7.99
N TYR A 90 -27.70 21.95 8.59
CA TYR A 90 -28.99 22.26 9.20
C TYR A 90 -28.92 22.44 10.72
N ASN A 91 -29.69 23.39 11.25
CA ASN A 91 -30.04 23.44 12.65
C ASN A 91 -31.37 22.68 12.88
N ALA A 92 -31.31 21.52 13.53
CA ALA A 92 -32.49 20.65 13.72
C ALA A 92 -33.62 21.32 14.53
N SER A 93 -33.29 22.29 15.40
CA SER A 93 -34.26 22.97 16.26
C SER A 93 -35.05 24.05 15.52
N THR A 94 -34.43 24.71 14.54
CA THR A 94 -35.03 25.84 13.80
C THR A 94 -35.40 25.48 12.35
N GLY A 95 -34.80 24.42 11.80
CA GLY A 95 -34.87 24.07 10.38
C GLY A 95 -34.05 24.97 9.46
N GLU A 96 -33.34 25.97 10.01
CA GLU A 96 -32.46 26.88 9.28
C GLU A 96 -31.28 26.11 8.66
N ARG A 97 -30.91 26.46 7.43
CA ARG A 97 -29.73 25.91 6.76
C ARG A 97 -28.71 27.00 6.48
N ASP A 98 -27.51 26.81 7.00
CA ASP A 98 -26.31 27.58 6.72
C ASP A 98 -25.13 26.64 6.96
N TRP A 99 -24.54 26.13 5.89
CA TRP A 99 -23.52 25.08 5.98
C TRP A 99 -22.20 25.58 6.56
N GLN A 100 -21.94 26.89 6.51
CA GLN A 100 -20.74 27.50 7.09
C GLN A 100 -20.93 27.72 8.60
N ARG A 101 -22.14 28.09 9.02
CA ARG A 101 -22.48 28.33 10.44
C ARG A 101 -22.81 27.04 11.20
N PHE A 102 -23.50 26.09 10.55
CA PHE A 102 -24.03 24.86 11.13
C PHE A 102 -23.25 23.65 10.58
N GLU A 103 -21.94 23.62 10.86
CA GLU A 103 -21.02 22.63 10.30
C GLU A 103 -21.44 21.17 10.59
N THR A 104 -21.61 20.38 9.54
CA THR A 104 -21.91 18.94 9.62
C THR A 104 -20.63 18.18 9.35
N ILE A 105 -20.02 17.62 10.39
CA ILE A 105 -18.68 17.03 10.35
C ILE A 105 -18.79 15.51 10.28
N LEU A 106 -18.21 14.91 9.25
CA LEU A 106 -17.87 13.49 9.21
C LEU A 106 -16.40 13.34 9.63
N ASP A 107 -16.17 12.66 10.75
CA ASP A 107 -14.84 12.49 11.33
C ASP A 107 -14.36 11.04 11.18
N GLY A 108 -13.30 10.86 10.40
CA GLY A 108 -12.75 9.56 10.02
C GLY A 108 -11.68 9.00 10.95
N PHE A 109 -11.37 9.69 12.05
CA PHE A 109 -10.34 9.23 12.97
C PHE A 109 -10.61 7.80 13.45
N GLY A 110 -9.63 6.91 13.26
CA GLY A 110 -9.71 5.50 13.64
C GLY A 110 -10.56 4.59 12.73
N LEU A 111 -11.15 5.11 11.64
CA LEU A 111 -11.99 4.30 10.75
C LEU A 111 -11.21 3.51 9.68
N GLY A 112 -10.03 4.00 9.27
CA GLY A 112 -9.21 3.34 8.25
C GLY A 112 -9.86 3.26 6.84
N GLN A 113 -10.79 4.17 6.52
CA GLN A 113 -11.54 4.22 5.26
C GLN A 113 -11.95 5.64 4.87
N TYR A 114 -12.41 5.82 3.63
CA TYR A 114 -13.11 7.03 3.15
C TYR A 114 -14.33 7.32 3.99
N LEU A 115 -14.70 8.59 4.03
CA LEU A 115 -15.97 9.01 4.64
C LEU A 115 -17.14 8.90 3.67
N ILE A 116 -16.89 9.10 2.37
CA ILE A 116 -17.92 9.03 1.34
C ILE A 116 -17.39 8.29 0.11
N VAL A 117 -18.14 7.31 -0.39
CA VAL A 117 -17.63 6.44 -1.47
C VAL A 117 -18.67 5.98 -2.49
N LYS A 118 -18.27 5.92 -3.77
CA LYS A 118 -18.95 5.22 -4.88
C LYS A 118 -18.01 4.24 -5.60
N TYR A 119 -17.96 2.98 -5.16
CA TYR A 119 -17.04 1.97 -5.71
C TYR A 119 -17.47 1.31 -7.02
N ASP A 120 -18.77 1.18 -7.22
CA ASP A 120 -19.45 0.47 -8.30
C ASP A 120 -19.42 1.27 -9.62
N THR A 121 -20.54 1.45 -10.30
CA THR A 121 -20.60 2.21 -11.56
C THR A 121 -20.84 3.69 -11.32
N ASP A 122 -20.75 4.49 -12.39
CA ASP A 122 -21.25 5.87 -12.37
C ASP A 122 -22.71 5.92 -11.90
N CYS A 123 -23.11 7.03 -11.29
CA CYS A 123 -24.54 7.28 -11.05
C CYS A 123 -25.22 7.50 -12.40
N VAL A 124 -26.43 6.96 -12.57
CA VAL A 124 -27.26 7.26 -13.74
C VAL A 124 -28.05 8.54 -13.49
N ASN A 125 -28.44 8.76 -12.24
CA ASN A 125 -29.20 9.91 -11.80
C ASN A 125 -28.26 10.96 -11.15
N PRO A 126 -28.47 12.26 -11.40
CA PRO A 126 -27.73 13.31 -10.73
C PRO A 126 -27.79 13.16 -9.21
N THR A 127 -26.63 13.13 -8.57
CA THR A 127 -26.50 12.90 -7.13
C THR A 127 -25.71 14.03 -6.50
N LEU A 128 -26.32 14.78 -5.58
CA LEU A 128 -25.71 15.95 -4.94
C LEU A 128 -25.31 15.65 -3.50
N ILE A 129 -24.06 15.95 -3.16
CA ILE A 129 -23.55 15.92 -1.80
C ILE A 129 -23.05 17.32 -1.49
N GLU A 130 -23.61 17.95 -0.46
CA GLU A 130 -23.36 19.37 -0.21
C GLU A 130 -23.36 19.74 1.28
N GLY A 131 -22.50 20.68 1.68
CA GLY A 131 -22.52 21.27 3.02
C GLY A 131 -21.96 20.36 4.10
N LEU A 132 -21.02 19.48 3.75
CA LEU A 132 -20.36 18.58 4.69
C LEU A 132 -18.90 19.01 4.92
N THR A 133 -18.41 18.74 6.13
CA THR A 133 -16.98 18.76 6.44
C THR A 133 -16.50 17.33 6.58
N LEU A 134 -15.55 16.91 5.75
CA LEU A 134 -14.88 15.62 5.82
C LEU A 134 -13.53 15.82 6.50
N GLN A 135 -13.26 15.12 7.60
CA GLN A 135 -11.98 15.29 8.32
C GLN A 135 -11.36 14.01 8.85
N ASN A 136 -10.04 14.03 9.04
CA ASN A 136 -9.25 13.00 9.71
C ASN A 136 -9.40 11.58 9.14
N ALA A 137 -9.84 11.47 7.88
CA ALA A 137 -9.99 10.19 7.23
C ALA A 137 -8.62 9.70 6.75
N GLU A 138 -8.33 8.42 6.95
CA GLU A 138 -7.08 7.80 6.52
C GLU A 138 -7.39 6.51 5.78
N HIS A 139 -6.94 6.41 4.53
CA HIS A 139 -7.14 5.22 3.71
C HIS A 139 -5.89 4.86 2.91
N SER A 140 -5.51 3.58 2.94
CA SER A 140 -4.24 3.11 2.41
C SER A 140 -4.16 3.02 0.88
N ASN A 141 -5.29 2.96 0.16
CA ASN A 141 -5.27 2.63 -1.28
C ASN A 141 -5.77 3.72 -2.23
N GLU A 142 -6.69 4.59 -1.82
CA GLU A 142 -7.19 5.66 -2.71
C GLU A 142 -7.46 6.97 -1.96
N GLY A 143 -8.41 7.82 -2.38
CA GLY A 143 -8.54 9.17 -1.79
C GLY A 143 -8.92 9.18 -0.30
N GLY A 144 -8.44 10.12 0.50
CA GLY A 144 -8.62 10.04 1.96
C GLY A 144 -10.05 10.37 2.42
N GLY A 145 -10.62 11.48 1.94
CA GLY A 145 -11.95 11.95 2.35
C GLY A 145 -13.10 11.38 1.52
N ALA A 146 -13.01 11.49 0.20
CA ALA A 146 -14.09 11.07 -0.70
C ALA A 146 -13.59 10.37 -1.98
N TYR A 147 -14.37 9.39 -2.43
CA TYR A 147 -14.23 8.77 -3.75
C TYR A 147 -15.54 8.96 -4.53
N ILE A 148 -15.47 9.69 -5.65
CA ILE A 148 -16.64 10.00 -6.48
C ILE A 148 -16.44 9.60 -7.95
N ARG A 149 -17.57 9.37 -8.62
CA ARG A 149 -17.69 8.90 -10.02
C ARG A 149 -18.63 9.81 -10.83
N GLY A 150 -18.95 9.43 -12.07
CA GLY A 150 -19.84 10.18 -12.96
C GLY A 150 -21.21 10.52 -12.34
N ASN A 151 -21.76 11.69 -12.71
CA ASN A 151 -23.03 12.27 -12.24
C ASN A 151 -23.13 12.56 -10.73
N ILE A 152 -22.03 12.47 -10.00
CA ILE A 152 -21.94 12.92 -8.61
C ILE A 152 -21.38 14.34 -8.57
N THR A 153 -22.04 15.22 -7.82
CA THR A 153 -21.54 16.55 -7.50
C THR A 153 -21.28 16.63 -6.00
N LEU A 154 -20.02 16.82 -5.62
CA LEU A 154 -19.61 17.23 -4.28
C LEU A 154 -19.44 18.75 -4.29
N ALA A 155 -20.31 19.47 -3.57
CA ALA A 155 -20.33 20.92 -3.60
C ALA A 155 -20.33 21.58 -2.21
N ASN A 156 -19.90 22.84 -2.13
CA ASN A 156 -20.00 23.69 -0.93
C ASN A 156 -19.58 22.93 0.36
N SER A 157 -18.44 22.26 0.31
CA SER A 157 -17.98 21.33 1.35
C SER A 157 -16.52 21.60 1.71
N ILE A 158 -16.14 21.21 2.93
CA ILE A 158 -14.77 21.32 3.44
C ILE A 158 -14.19 19.91 3.53
N ILE A 159 -12.99 19.69 3.00
CA ILE A 159 -12.25 18.45 3.18
C ILE A 159 -10.94 18.84 3.84
N ARG A 160 -10.70 18.39 5.08
CA ARG A 160 -9.52 18.80 5.84
C ARG A 160 -8.79 17.64 6.50
N ASN A 161 -7.46 17.69 6.54
CA ASN A 161 -6.65 16.71 7.27
C ASN A 161 -6.96 15.24 6.90
N CYS A 162 -7.25 14.97 5.62
CA CYS A 162 -7.50 13.62 5.12
C CYS A 162 -6.23 13.06 4.45
N LYS A 163 -6.02 11.75 4.56
CA LYS A 163 -4.84 11.04 4.06
C LYS A 163 -5.24 9.89 3.15
N GLY A 164 -4.65 9.83 1.97
CA GLY A 164 -4.98 8.80 0.98
C GLY A 164 -3.88 8.54 -0.04
N SER A 165 -3.73 7.33 -0.56
CA SER A 165 -2.68 7.04 -1.55
C SER A 165 -2.95 7.74 -2.90
N ASN A 166 -4.20 7.71 -3.40
CA ASN A 166 -4.57 8.19 -4.74
C ASN A 166 -5.47 9.44 -4.74
N GLY A 167 -5.20 10.42 -3.89
CA GLY A 167 -5.94 11.70 -3.81
C GLY A 167 -6.25 12.09 -2.36
N GLY A 168 -5.32 12.72 -1.65
CA GLY A 168 -5.39 12.78 -0.17
C GLY A 168 -6.71 13.31 0.40
N GLY A 169 -7.33 14.28 -0.26
CA GLY A 169 -8.71 14.69 -0.01
C GLY A 169 -9.75 13.91 -0.83
N VAL A 170 -9.70 14.04 -2.17
CA VAL A 170 -10.73 13.50 -3.07
C VAL A 170 -10.12 12.76 -4.26
N LEU A 171 -10.66 11.58 -4.57
CA LEU A 171 -10.45 10.89 -5.84
C LEU A 171 -11.70 11.00 -6.71
N ILE A 172 -11.52 11.54 -7.91
CA ILE A 172 -12.54 11.58 -8.96
C ILE A 172 -12.17 10.55 -10.03
N ASN A 173 -13.04 9.56 -10.25
CA ASN A 173 -12.87 8.53 -11.27
C ASN A 173 -14.02 8.56 -12.28
N GLY A 174 -13.79 9.18 -13.44
CA GLY A 174 -14.84 9.49 -14.42
C GLY A 174 -15.37 10.93 -14.32
N ALA A 175 -16.56 11.19 -14.87
CA ALA A 175 -17.11 12.54 -15.04
C ALA A 175 -17.76 13.15 -13.77
N GLY A 176 -17.16 12.92 -12.59
CA GLY A 176 -17.62 13.51 -11.33
C GLY A 176 -17.30 15.00 -11.23
N VAL A 177 -18.00 15.72 -10.35
CA VAL A 177 -17.85 17.17 -10.16
C VAL A 177 -17.50 17.48 -8.71
N VAL A 178 -16.44 18.26 -8.49
CA VAL A 178 -16.13 18.91 -7.22
C VAL A 178 -16.23 20.41 -7.44
N ARG A 179 -17.10 21.10 -6.70
CA ARG A 179 -17.40 22.52 -6.93
C ARG A 179 -17.51 23.33 -5.66
N ASN A 180 -16.93 24.53 -5.60
CA ASN A 180 -17.06 25.42 -4.43
C ASN A 180 -16.60 24.75 -3.12
N CYS A 181 -15.61 23.86 -3.20
CA CYS A 181 -15.07 23.15 -2.04
C CYS A 181 -13.75 23.76 -1.58
N VAL A 182 -13.48 23.66 -0.28
CA VAL A 182 -12.18 23.93 0.32
C VAL A 182 -11.53 22.60 0.66
N ILE A 183 -10.35 22.34 0.10
CA ILE A 183 -9.57 21.13 0.37
C ILE A 183 -8.25 21.56 0.99
N GLU A 184 -8.06 21.24 2.26
CA GLU A 184 -6.92 21.75 3.02
C GLU A 184 -6.22 20.72 3.90
N LEU A 185 -4.91 20.89 4.08
CA LEU A 185 -4.11 20.05 4.99
C LEU A 185 -4.21 18.55 4.70
N CYS A 186 -4.60 18.15 3.50
CA CYS A 186 -4.73 16.75 3.11
C CYS A 186 -3.40 16.22 2.54
N SER A 187 -3.14 14.91 2.66
CA SER A 187 -1.90 14.33 2.17
C SER A 187 -2.02 13.02 1.40
N ALA A 188 -1.09 12.81 0.46
CA ALA A 188 -1.02 11.60 -0.35
C ALA A 188 0.39 11.07 -0.62
N THR A 189 0.53 9.74 -0.61
CA THR A 189 1.82 9.07 -0.81
C THR A 189 2.16 8.82 -2.29
N SER A 190 1.15 8.63 -3.16
CA SER A 190 1.37 8.23 -4.56
C SER A 190 0.67 9.11 -5.61
N SER A 191 -0.06 10.15 -5.20
CA SER A 191 -0.79 11.06 -6.09
C SER A 191 -0.77 12.53 -5.62
N GLY A 192 -1.75 13.35 -6.02
CA GLY A 192 -2.02 14.68 -5.47
C GLY A 192 -2.60 14.62 -4.04
N GLY A 193 -2.06 15.44 -3.15
CA GLY A 193 -2.45 15.52 -1.73
C GLY A 193 -3.86 16.05 -1.51
N GLY A 194 -4.37 16.89 -2.40
CA GLY A 194 -5.76 17.36 -2.38
C GLY A 194 -6.66 16.52 -3.25
N ILE A 195 -6.40 16.48 -4.56
CA ILE A 195 -7.24 15.79 -5.56
C ILE A 195 -6.41 14.90 -6.49
N ARG A 196 -6.95 13.73 -6.81
CA ARG A 196 -6.65 13.04 -8.07
C ARG A 196 -7.88 13.09 -8.99
N ASN A 197 -7.74 13.70 -10.15
CA ASN A 197 -8.81 13.84 -11.13
C ASN A 197 -8.56 12.94 -12.34
N LYS A 198 -9.42 11.94 -12.57
CA LYS A 198 -9.37 11.03 -13.72
C LYS A 198 -10.58 11.24 -14.64
N GLY A 199 -10.77 12.48 -15.13
CA GLY A 199 -11.79 12.80 -16.14
C GLY A 199 -12.95 13.69 -15.67
N GLY A 200 -12.92 14.21 -14.45
CA GLY A 200 -13.99 15.04 -13.87
C GLY A 200 -13.76 16.54 -13.98
N LEU A 201 -14.66 17.30 -13.35
CA LEU A 201 -14.61 18.76 -13.25
C LEU A 201 -14.29 19.17 -11.81
N VAL A 202 -13.22 19.94 -11.63
CA VAL A 202 -12.93 20.67 -10.39
C VAL A 202 -13.12 22.15 -10.67
N GLU A 203 -14.11 22.78 -10.05
CA GLU A 203 -14.52 24.15 -10.38
C GLU A 203 -14.68 25.02 -9.14
N SER A 204 -14.09 26.22 -9.16
CA SER A 204 -14.24 27.21 -8.08
C SER A 204 -13.85 26.65 -6.71
N CYS A 205 -12.80 25.83 -6.65
CA CYS A 205 -12.29 25.25 -5.40
C CYS A 205 -11.07 26.01 -4.88
N ILE A 206 -10.90 25.99 -3.56
CA ILE A 206 -9.65 26.41 -2.88
C ILE A 206 -8.91 25.15 -2.45
N LEU A 207 -7.66 25.01 -2.86
CA LEU A 207 -6.79 23.92 -2.44
C LEU A 207 -5.54 24.48 -1.77
N ARG A 208 -5.40 24.23 -0.45
CA ARG A 208 -4.34 24.86 0.34
C ARG A 208 -3.71 24.00 1.43
N GLY A 209 -2.41 24.15 1.68
CA GLY A 209 -1.73 23.38 2.73
C GLY A 209 -1.66 21.87 2.45
N ASN A 210 -1.96 21.41 1.24
CA ASN A 210 -1.99 19.99 0.92
C ASN A 210 -0.61 19.49 0.51
N GLN A 211 -0.39 18.19 0.71
CA GLN A 211 0.91 17.56 0.54
C GLN A 211 0.81 16.27 -0.29
N GLY A 212 1.47 16.17 -1.45
CA GLY A 212 1.39 14.93 -2.25
C GLY A 212 2.59 14.67 -3.14
N LYS A 213 2.76 13.45 -3.66
CA LYS A 213 3.83 13.13 -4.62
C LYS A 213 3.84 14.08 -5.83
N TYR A 214 2.65 14.45 -6.31
CA TYR A 214 2.45 15.38 -7.42
C TYR A 214 1.79 16.68 -6.95
N GLY A 215 2.11 17.14 -5.73
CA GLY A 215 1.56 18.38 -5.18
C GLY A 215 0.15 18.22 -4.70
N THR A 216 -0.71 19.24 -4.90
CA THR A 216 -2.11 19.14 -4.48
C THR A 216 -3.03 18.49 -5.50
N ILE A 217 -2.88 18.75 -6.80
CA ILE A 217 -3.74 18.15 -7.85
C ILE A 217 -2.91 17.33 -8.82
N ARG A 218 -3.28 16.05 -8.96
CA ARG A 218 -2.93 15.23 -10.13
C ARG A 218 -4.11 15.15 -11.08
N ASN A 219 -3.98 15.74 -12.27
CA ASN A 219 -5.01 15.76 -13.31
C ASN A 219 -4.64 14.78 -14.44
N ASP A 220 -5.11 13.54 -14.33
CA ASP A 220 -4.93 12.49 -15.34
C ASP A 220 -5.94 12.63 -16.52
N GLY A 221 -6.91 13.55 -16.40
CA GLY A 221 -7.93 13.89 -17.40
C GLY A 221 -9.00 14.80 -16.83
N GLY A 222 -9.78 15.49 -17.68
CA GLY A 222 -10.86 16.38 -17.24
C GLY A 222 -10.46 17.86 -17.17
N THR A 223 -11.21 18.66 -16.40
CA THR A 223 -11.05 20.12 -16.34
C THR A 223 -10.89 20.62 -14.91
N ILE A 224 -9.85 21.44 -14.69
CA ILE A 224 -9.66 22.26 -13.50
C ILE A 224 -9.95 23.71 -13.90
N SER A 225 -10.95 24.35 -13.30
CA SER A 225 -11.40 25.69 -13.67
C SER A 225 -11.65 26.60 -12.47
N ASN A 226 -11.30 27.88 -12.58
CA ASN A 226 -11.55 28.89 -11.54
C ASN A 226 -11.00 28.50 -10.15
N CYS A 227 -9.96 27.68 -10.06
CA CYS A 227 -9.45 27.22 -8.78
C CYS A 227 -8.34 28.12 -8.23
N ILE A 228 -8.24 28.19 -6.90
CA ILE A 228 -7.17 28.87 -6.19
C ILE A 228 -6.34 27.79 -5.49
N VAL A 229 -5.11 27.61 -5.95
CA VAL A 229 -4.18 26.57 -5.48
C VAL A 229 -2.99 27.24 -4.83
N HIS A 230 -2.92 27.19 -3.50
CA HIS A 230 -1.86 27.88 -2.79
C HIS A 230 -1.30 27.21 -1.54
N ASN A 231 -0.04 27.48 -1.18
CA ASN A 231 0.58 26.90 0.03
C ASN A 231 0.59 25.36 0.05
N ASN A 232 0.71 24.72 -1.12
CA ASN A 232 0.80 23.26 -1.19
C ASN A 232 2.26 22.82 -1.37
N SER A 233 2.56 21.57 -1.05
CA SER A 233 3.91 21.02 -1.16
C SER A 233 3.92 19.64 -1.81
N ALA A 234 5.01 19.31 -2.49
CA ALA A 234 5.24 17.99 -3.01
C ALA A 234 6.26 17.17 -2.19
N THR A 235 5.96 15.89 -1.96
CA THR A 235 6.62 15.07 -0.91
C THR A 235 7.88 14.30 -1.31
N VAL A 236 8.12 14.08 -2.60
CA VAL A 236 9.20 13.18 -3.04
C VAL A 236 10.11 13.86 -4.04
N SER A 237 11.42 13.73 -3.86
CA SER A 237 12.38 14.14 -4.87
C SER A 237 12.33 13.17 -6.08
N GLY A 238 12.32 13.71 -7.30
CA GLY A 238 12.31 12.92 -8.54
C GLY A 238 11.25 13.38 -9.56
N TRP A 239 11.42 12.94 -10.81
CA TRP A 239 10.57 13.37 -11.92
C TRP A 239 9.35 12.44 -12.11
N PRO A 240 8.15 12.97 -12.43
CA PRO A 240 7.74 14.37 -12.35
C PRO A 240 7.22 14.71 -10.95
N ASN A 241 7.62 15.88 -10.41
CA ASN A 241 7.10 16.45 -9.17
C ASN A 241 6.56 17.86 -9.50
N SER A 242 5.37 18.23 -9.00
CA SER A 242 4.84 19.60 -9.07
C SER A 242 4.18 19.93 -7.74
N GLY A 243 4.42 21.10 -7.15
CA GLY A 243 3.81 21.51 -5.87
C GLY A 243 2.31 21.86 -5.97
N GLY A 244 1.92 22.52 -7.06
CA GLY A 244 0.54 22.91 -7.34
C GLY A 244 -0.24 21.87 -8.14
N ILE A 245 -0.07 21.87 -9.47
CA ILE A 245 -0.83 21.00 -10.38
C ILE A 245 0.10 20.20 -11.30
N TYR A 246 0.01 18.88 -11.24
CA TYR A 246 0.54 18.00 -12.28
C TYR A 246 -0.57 17.60 -13.27
N ASN A 247 -0.46 18.03 -14.53
CA ASN A 247 -1.43 17.85 -15.60
C ASN A 247 -0.82 17.09 -16.80
N PRO A 248 -0.65 15.76 -16.72
CA PRO A 248 -0.20 14.96 -17.85
C PRO A 248 -1.21 14.93 -19.01
N GLY A 249 -2.51 15.09 -18.73
CA GLY A 249 -3.57 15.17 -19.74
C GLY A 249 -4.82 15.84 -19.19
N GLY A 250 -5.38 16.83 -19.88
CA GLY A 250 -6.57 17.58 -19.44
C GLY A 250 -6.44 19.10 -19.59
N VAL A 251 -7.40 19.83 -19.03
CA VAL A 251 -7.52 21.29 -19.15
C VAL A 251 -7.33 21.95 -17.78
N VAL A 252 -6.43 22.94 -17.70
CA VAL A 252 -6.31 23.84 -16.55
C VAL A 252 -6.60 25.27 -17.02
N VAL A 253 -7.67 25.88 -16.54
CA VAL A 253 -8.13 27.16 -17.06
C VAL A 253 -8.58 28.15 -15.98
N ASN A 254 -8.15 29.40 -16.08
CA ASN A 254 -8.55 30.45 -15.14
C ASN A 254 -8.20 30.12 -13.68
N CYS A 255 -7.04 29.52 -13.41
CA CYS A 255 -6.59 29.20 -12.06
C CYS A 255 -5.53 30.18 -11.53
N ILE A 256 -5.46 30.34 -10.21
CA ILE A 256 -4.35 31.01 -9.52
C ILE A 256 -3.52 29.94 -8.81
N LEU A 257 -2.22 29.91 -9.10
CA LEU A 257 -1.24 28.99 -8.55
C LEU A 257 -0.20 29.81 -7.78
N ALA A 258 -0.33 29.87 -6.45
CA ALA A 258 0.43 30.79 -5.62
C ALA A 258 1.16 30.08 -4.47
N CYS A 259 2.37 30.49 -4.09
CA CYS A 259 2.95 30.06 -2.81
C CYS A 259 3.14 28.53 -2.66
N ASN A 260 3.22 27.77 -3.75
CA ASN A 260 3.41 26.33 -3.70
C ASN A 260 4.91 25.97 -3.73
N TYR A 261 5.25 24.86 -3.09
CA TYR A 261 6.60 24.31 -3.04
C TYR A 261 6.69 22.97 -3.77
N GLY A 262 7.74 22.75 -4.54
CA GLY A 262 8.04 21.44 -5.11
C GLY A 262 9.48 21.37 -5.59
N SER A 263 10.13 20.20 -5.44
CA SER A 263 11.53 20.03 -5.86
C SER A 263 11.73 20.32 -7.36
N GLN A 264 10.66 20.15 -8.15
CA GLN A 264 10.53 20.52 -9.57
C GLN A 264 9.13 21.11 -9.79
N TYR A 265 8.95 21.95 -10.82
CA TYR A 265 7.64 22.47 -11.27
C TYR A 265 6.67 22.93 -10.16
N ALA A 266 7.15 23.72 -9.19
CA ALA A 266 6.39 24.07 -7.99
C ALA A 266 4.98 24.64 -8.26
N ALA A 267 4.77 25.38 -9.36
CA ALA A 267 3.45 25.90 -9.72
C ALA A 267 2.61 24.86 -10.50
N ILE A 268 3.10 24.47 -11.69
CA ILE A 268 2.39 23.57 -12.61
C ILE A 268 3.36 22.85 -13.54
N HIS A 269 3.11 21.57 -13.79
CA HIS A 269 3.64 20.85 -14.94
C HIS A 269 2.46 20.35 -15.78
N SER A 270 2.28 20.97 -16.96
CA SER A 270 1.24 20.58 -17.92
C SER A 270 1.86 20.06 -19.22
N ASN A 271 1.52 18.82 -19.59
CA ASN A 271 1.78 18.29 -20.94
C ASN A 271 0.59 18.54 -21.90
N SER A 272 -0.44 19.25 -21.44
CA SER A 272 -1.69 19.50 -22.16
C SER A 272 -2.14 20.97 -22.04
N THR A 273 -3.44 21.25 -22.25
CA THR A 273 -3.99 22.61 -22.32
C THR A 273 -3.94 23.33 -20.97
N ALA A 274 -3.29 24.49 -20.93
CA ALA A 274 -3.36 25.42 -19.81
C ALA A 274 -3.54 26.87 -20.31
N ILE A 275 -4.61 27.55 -19.89
CA ILE A 275 -5.03 28.86 -20.42
C ILE A 275 -5.49 29.79 -19.29
N ASN A 276 -5.25 31.10 -19.41
CA ASN A 276 -5.73 32.12 -18.47
C ASN A 276 -5.25 31.90 -17.01
N ASN A 277 -4.11 31.27 -16.76
CA ASN A 277 -3.65 30.99 -15.40
C ASN A 277 -2.67 32.06 -14.89
N VAL A 278 -2.58 32.21 -13.57
CA VAL A 278 -1.62 33.09 -12.88
C VAL A 278 -0.71 32.26 -12.00
N CYS A 279 0.61 32.36 -12.18
CA CYS A 279 1.62 31.71 -11.34
C CYS A 279 2.44 32.75 -10.56
N TRP A 280 2.42 32.71 -9.23
CA TRP A 280 3.10 33.68 -8.38
C TRP A 280 3.74 33.06 -7.12
N ASN A 281 4.90 33.55 -6.70
CA ASN A 281 5.58 33.12 -5.45
C ASN A 281 5.69 31.59 -5.23
N ASN A 282 5.85 30.80 -6.29
CA ASN A 282 6.08 29.36 -6.15
C ASN A 282 7.59 29.09 -6.11
N GLN A 283 8.02 28.14 -5.27
CA GLN A 283 9.43 27.91 -5.00
C GLN A 283 9.85 26.47 -5.29
N ALA A 284 10.97 26.34 -6.00
CA ALA A 284 11.67 25.07 -6.21
C ALA A 284 13.05 25.05 -5.54
N ASP A 285 13.63 23.85 -5.42
CA ASP A 285 14.95 23.64 -4.82
C ASP A 285 16.07 24.32 -5.61
N VAL A 286 17.04 24.88 -4.88
CA VAL A 286 18.20 25.55 -5.45
C VAL A 286 19.14 24.51 -6.09
N GLY A 287 19.43 24.65 -7.38
CA GLY A 287 20.41 23.79 -8.09
C GLY A 287 19.80 22.77 -9.08
N PHE A 288 18.48 22.70 -9.18
CA PHE A 288 17.81 21.97 -10.27
C PHE A 288 17.70 22.84 -11.54
N THR A 289 17.75 22.19 -12.71
CA THR A 289 17.71 22.88 -14.02
C THR A 289 16.30 23.01 -14.60
N ASP A 290 15.32 22.33 -14.01
CA ASP A 290 13.91 22.37 -14.42
C ASP A 290 13.21 23.65 -13.96
N PRO A 291 12.24 24.16 -14.73
CA PRO A 291 11.48 25.36 -14.38
C PRO A 291 10.48 25.14 -13.23
N VAL A 292 10.13 26.23 -12.55
CA VAL A 292 9.04 26.33 -11.55
C VAL A 292 7.65 26.12 -12.17
N ALA A 293 7.49 26.43 -13.46
CA ALA A 293 6.27 26.16 -14.21
C ALA A 293 6.63 25.70 -15.62
N TYR A 294 6.00 24.62 -16.09
CA TYR A 294 6.15 24.08 -17.44
C TYR A 294 4.78 23.84 -18.08
N ILE A 295 4.57 24.38 -19.29
CA ILE A 295 3.37 24.13 -20.09
C ILE A 295 3.82 23.79 -21.52
N SER A 296 3.54 22.57 -21.98
CA SER A 296 3.95 22.09 -23.31
C SER A 296 3.24 22.84 -24.46
N SER A 297 3.93 22.97 -25.60
CA SER A 297 3.38 23.50 -26.86
C SER A 297 2.44 22.54 -27.60
N GLY A 298 2.23 21.34 -27.07
CA GLY A 298 1.59 20.22 -27.79
C GLY A 298 0.07 20.32 -27.95
N GLY A 299 -0.58 21.27 -27.27
CA GLY A 299 -1.99 21.59 -27.49
C GLY A 299 -2.14 22.87 -28.30
N SER A 300 -2.95 22.86 -29.36
CA SER A 300 -3.23 24.00 -30.25
C SER A 300 -3.89 25.23 -29.58
N SER A 301 -3.83 25.37 -28.25
CA SER A 301 -4.53 26.38 -27.45
C SER A 301 -3.83 26.80 -26.15
N SER A 302 -2.64 26.30 -25.81
CA SER A 302 -1.93 26.72 -24.58
C SER A 302 -1.40 28.16 -24.74
N GLY A 303 -1.88 29.11 -23.94
CA GLY A 303 -1.53 30.53 -24.05
C GLY A 303 -2.24 31.39 -23.01
N TYR A 304 -1.91 32.69 -22.96
CA TYR A 304 -2.50 33.64 -22.00
C TYR A 304 -2.29 33.22 -20.54
N ASN A 305 -1.06 32.89 -20.12
CA ASN A 305 -0.74 32.62 -18.72
C ASN A 305 0.25 33.69 -18.20
N ALA A 306 0.13 34.10 -16.94
CA ALA A 306 0.98 35.13 -16.34
C ALA A 306 2.02 34.57 -15.35
N ALA A 307 3.21 35.16 -15.38
CA ALA A 307 4.36 34.89 -14.51
C ALA A 307 5.19 36.19 -14.33
N GLU A 308 5.62 36.52 -13.12
CA GLU A 308 6.06 37.89 -12.78
C GLU A 308 7.57 38.17 -12.93
N SER A 309 8.29 37.44 -13.79
CA SER A 309 9.60 37.93 -14.27
C SER A 309 9.48 38.70 -15.60
N GLY A 310 8.26 38.94 -16.07
CA GLY A 310 8.00 39.68 -17.30
C GLY A 310 6.64 39.31 -17.86
N PHE A 311 5.79 40.32 -18.06
CA PHE A 311 4.50 40.17 -18.72
C PHE A 311 4.72 39.95 -20.21
N ASP A 312 5.06 38.73 -20.64
CA ASP A 312 5.11 38.39 -22.06
C ASP A 312 3.75 37.84 -22.49
N ALA A 313 2.84 38.76 -22.83
CA ALA A 313 1.40 38.55 -23.04
C ALA A 313 1.01 37.55 -24.15
N SER A 314 1.92 36.70 -24.66
CA SER A 314 1.64 35.85 -25.82
C SER A 314 2.53 34.61 -25.99
N CYS A 315 3.23 34.12 -24.96
CA CYS A 315 4.03 32.91 -25.13
C CYS A 315 3.16 31.63 -25.06
N PHE A 316 3.11 30.90 -26.19
CA PHE A 316 2.47 29.58 -26.35
C PHE A 316 3.10 28.47 -25.48
N VAL A 317 4.19 28.78 -24.78
CA VAL A 317 4.96 27.91 -23.88
C VAL A 317 5.44 28.75 -22.70
N LEU A 318 5.02 28.41 -21.47
CA LEU A 318 5.50 29.06 -20.26
C LEU A 318 6.58 28.18 -19.59
N THR A 319 7.75 28.75 -19.39
CA THR A 319 8.90 28.15 -18.69
C THR A 319 9.41 29.17 -17.66
N LEU A 320 8.98 29.08 -16.40
CA LEU A 320 9.46 29.98 -15.33
C LEU A 320 10.77 29.41 -14.74
N ASN A 321 11.93 29.95 -15.12
CA ASN A 321 13.23 29.38 -14.75
C ASN A 321 13.81 29.87 -13.41
N ALA A 322 13.09 30.71 -12.65
CA ALA A 322 13.57 31.26 -11.39
C ALA A 322 12.43 31.42 -10.37
N ASN A 323 12.77 31.36 -9.07
CA ASN A 323 11.87 31.65 -7.96
C ASN A 323 11.41 33.12 -8.04
N ASN A 324 10.10 33.35 -7.92
CA ASN A 324 9.51 34.70 -7.98
C ASN A 324 9.37 35.27 -6.56
N THR A 325 10.00 36.41 -6.27
CA THR A 325 10.05 37.00 -4.91
C THR A 325 9.41 38.40 -4.82
N ALA A 326 8.64 38.84 -5.81
CA ALA A 326 7.94 40.13 -5.74
C ALA A 326 6.81 40.06 -4.69
N LEU A 327 6.84 40.99 -3.73
CA LEU A 327 6.06 40.91 -2.48
C LEU A 327 4.56 41.18 -2.66
N ASP A 328 4.14 41.87 -3.72
CA ASP A 328 2.75 42.27 -4.01
C ASP A 328 2.11 41.49 -5.18
N GLY A 329 2.89 40.67 -5.87
CA GLY A 329 2.45 39.86 -6.99
C GLY A 329 1.82 40.66 -8.12
N PRO A 330 0.82 40.11 -8.84
CA PRO A 330 0.02 40.86 -9.81
C PRO A 330 -0.92 41.87 -9.12
N ASN A 331 -0.53 42.50 -8.01
CA ASN A 331 -1.32 43.39 -7.17
C ASN A 331 -2.59 42.73 -6.61
N PHE A 332 -2.42 41.60 -5.91
CA PHE A 332 -3.48 40.99 -5.11
C PHE A 332 -3.87 41.87 -3.92
N LYS A 333 -5.10 41.76 -3.41
CA LYS A 333 -5.59 42.59 -2.29
C LYS A 333 -4.92 42.27 -0.96
N SER A 334 -4.76 40.99 -0.62
CA SER A 334 -4.15 40.54 0.64
C SER A 334 -3.64 39.09 0.53
N PRO A 335 -2.60 38.82 -0.28
CA PRO A 335 -2.09 37.46 -0.45
C PRO A 335 -1.31 37.00 0.78
N THR A 336 -1.28 35.68 1.02
CA THR A 336 -0.24 35.04 1.83
C THR A 336 1.07 35.00 1.04
N THR A 337 2.22 35.07 1.72
CA THR A 337 3.55 35.15 1.11
C THR A 337 4.51 34.03 1.55
N PHE A 338 4.18 33.27 2.60
CA PHE A 338 4.96 32.07 2.94
C PHE A 338 4.69 30.97 1.91
N VAL A 339 5.65 30.07 1.72
CA VAL A 339 5.61 29.05 0.65
C VAL A 339 5.55 27.64 1.24
N GLY A 340 4.75 26.77 0.63
CA GLY A 340 4.58 25.40 1.10
C GLY A 340 3.58 25.28 2.26
N ILE A 341 3.69 24.19 3.02
CA ILE A 341 2.74 23.82 4.07
C ILE A 341 2.95 24.72 5.30
N PRO A 342 1.88 25.21 5.95
CA PRO A 342 2.00 25.94 7.21
C PRO A 342 2.59 25.05 8.32
N GLY A 343 3.53 25.59 9.09
CA GLY A 343 4.16 24.96 10.26
C GLY A 343 3.55 25.37 11.61
N SER A 344 2.64 26.36 11.64
CA SER A 344 1.99 26.84 12.87
C SER A 344 0.52 27.20 12.69
N ASP A 345 -0.23 27.31 13.80
CA ASP A 345 -1.64 27.78 13.78
C ASP A 345 -1.79 29.19 13.22
N ALA A 346 -0.80 30.06 13.46
CA ALA A 346 -0.76 31.42 12.92
C ALA A 346 -0.61 31.41 11.39
N GLU A 347 0.24 30.53 10.85
CA GLU A 347 0.37 30.34 9.40
C GLU A 347 -0.87 29.70 8.78
N ILE A 348 -1.52 28.77 9.48
CA ILE A 348 -2.82 28.24 9.05
C ILE A 348 -3.84 29.39 8.98
N ALA A 349 -3.92 30.25 10.00
CA ALA A 349 -4.83 31.40 9.99
C ALA A 349 -4.52 32.37 8.83
N ALA A 350 -3.25 32.70 8.61
CA ALA A 350 -2.80 33.55 7.51
C ALA A 350 -3.16 32.97 6.14
N MET A 351 -2.88 31.68 5.94
CA MET A 351 -3.25 30.93 4.74
C MET A 351 -4.76 30.96 4.52
N ARG A 352 -5.56 30.79 5.59
CA ARG A 352 -7.02 30.79 5.47
C ARG A 352 -7.62 32.16 5.17
N ALA A 353 -6.98 33.23 5.63
CA ALA A 353 -7.41 34.62 5.46
C ALA A 353 -7.00 35.27 4.12
N ALA A 354 -6.13 34.61 3.35
CA ALA A 354 -5.57 35.15 2.11
C ALA A 354 -6.64 35.54 1.06
N ASP A 355 -6.48 36.72 0.48
CA ASP A 355 -7.30 37.29 -0.59
C ASP A 355 -6.46 37.52 -1.86
N PHE A 356 -6.61 36.59 -2.80
CA PHE A 356 -5.97 36.61 -4.12
C PHE A 356 -6.81 37.35 -5.20
N SER A 357 -7.81 38.14 -4.82
CA SER A 357 -8.53 39.00 -5.79
C SER A 357 -7.70 40.22 -6.18
N PHE A 358 -7.97 40.78 -7.36
CA PHE A 358 -7.19 41.88 -7.92
C PHE A 358 -7.57 43.23 -7.32
N THR A 359 -6.55 44.08 -7.15
CA THR A 359 -6.74 45.54 -7.08
C THR A 359 -6.84 46.13 -8.49
N SER A 360 -7.30 47.37 -8.61
CA SER A 360 -7.40 48.09 -9.90
C SER A 360 -6.07 48.29 -10.63
N ALA A 361 -4.95 48.07 -9.95
CA ALA A 361 -3.60 48.21 -10.51
C ALA A 361 -3.06 46.89 -11.10
N SER A 362 -3.84 45.80 -11.04
CA SER A 362 -3.37 44.49 -11.47
C SER A 362 -3.03 44.45 -12.96
N PRO A 363 -1.84 43.94 -13.34
CA PRO A 363 -1.50 43.72 -14.73
C PRO A 363 -2.29 42.56 -15.36
N CYS A 364 -3.02 41.76 -14.57
CA CYS A 364 -3.81 40.62 -15.06
C CYS A 364 -5.19 41.01 -15.62
N ILE A 365 -5.61 42.27 -15.44
CA ILE A 365 -6.90 42.78 -15.89
C ILE A 365 -6.92 42.96 -17.41
N ASP A 366 -7.97 42.45 -18.06
CA ASP A 366 -8.20 42.49 -19.51
C ASP A 366 -7.09 41.83 -20.35
N LYS A 367 -6.42 40.79 -19.82
CA LYS A 367 -5.27 40.15 -20.50
C LYS A 367 -5.48 38.70 -20.93
N GLY A 368 -6.58 38.09 -20.53
CA GLY A 368 -6.96 36.73 -20.92
C GLY A 368 -7.76 36.65 -22.21
N THR A 369 -8.22 35.44 -22.50
CA THR A 369 -9.06 35.10 -23.65
C THR A 369 -10.37 34.47 -23.21
N ALA A 370 -11.44 34.63 -23.98
CA ALA A 370 -12.71 33.93 -23.75
C ALA A 370 -12.62 32.41 -24.03
N THR A 371 -11.50 31.94 -24.59
CA THR A 371 -11.29 30.52 -24.91
C THR A 371 -11.28 29.67 -23.65
N LEU A 372 -12.24 28.75 -23.53
CA LEU A 372 -12.44 27.88 -22.36
C LEU A 372 -12.71 28.61 -21.04
N ALA A 373 -12.81 29.94 -21.05
CA ALA A 373 -13.13 30.71 -19.87
C ALA A 373 -14.60 30.46 -19.46
N PRO A 374 -14.87 30.13 -18.19
CA PRO A 374 -16.24 30.02 -17.71
C PRO A 374 -16.95 31.38 -17.75
N ALA A 375 -18.28 31.36 -17.87
CA ALA A 375 -19.09 32.57 -17.97
C ALA A 375 -19.06 33.44 -16.70
N LYS A 376 -18.65 32.85 -15.57
CA LYS A 376 -18.52 33.51 -14.28
C LYS A 376 -17.18 33.19 -13.65
N ASP A 377 -16.67 34.10 -12.85
CA ASP A 377 -15.46 33.93 -12.05
C ASP A 377 -15.73 33.19 -10.73
N PHE A 378 -14.71 33.09 -9.87
CA PHE A 378 -14.79 32.47 -8.55
C PHE A 378 -15.86 33.09 -7.63
N LEU A 379 -16.11 34.40 -7.74
CA LEU A 379 -17.12 35.12 -6.94
C LEU A 379 -18.50 35.18 -7.62
N GLY A 380 -18.64 34.59 -8.81
CA GLY A 380 -19.87 34.62 -9.59
C GLY A 380 -20.06 35.87 -10.46
N VAL A 381 -19.04 36.73 -10.57
CA VAL A 381 -18.99 37.90 -11.45
C VAL A 381 -19.00 37.42 -12.91
N THR A 382 -19.82 38.05 -13.74
CA THR A 382 -19.92 37.69 -15.17
C THR A 382 -18.69 38.15 -15.93
N ARG A 383 -18.11 37.28 -16.77
CA ARG A 383 -16.94 37.57 -17.59
C ARG A 383 -17.30 37.86 -19.06
N PRO A 384 -16.62 38.79 -19.75
CA PRO A 384 -15.73 39.79 -19.20
C PRO A 384 -16.49 41.01 -18.63
N LYS A 385 -15.92 41.68 -17.62
CA LYS A 385 -16.40 42.99 -17.15
C LYS A 385 -15.72 44.15 -17.88
N GLY A 386 -14.45 43.99 -18.23
CA GLY A 386 -13.70 44.96 -19.02
C GLY A 386 -13.71 44.64 -20.51
N THR A 387 -12.59 44.92 -21.17
CA THR A 387 -12.38 44.69 -22.60
C THR A 387 -12.05 43.24 -22.96
N ALA A 388 -11.59 42.43 -22.00
CA ALA A 388 -11.31 41.00 -22.16
C ALA A 388 -11.49 40.25 -20.84
N VAL A 389 -11.33 38.92 -20.86
CA VAL A 389 -11.36 38.09 -19.64
C VAL A 389 -10.10 38.36 -18.83
N ASP A 390 -10.19 38.42 -17.51
CA ASP A 390 -9.02 38.54 -16.65
C ASP A 390 -8.28 37.20 -16.49
N LEU A 391 -6.95 37.26 -16.35
CA LEU A 391 -6.14 36.09 -16.04
C LEU A 391 -6.40 35.63 -14.60
N GLY A 392 -6.50 34.33 -14.38
CA GLY A 392 -6.73 33.71 -13.08
C GLY A 392 -8.21 33.53 -12.75
N ALA A 393 -8.47 33.20 -11.48
CA ALA A 393 -9.78 32.76 -10.98
C ALA A 393 -10.79 33.89 -10.81
N TYR A 394 -10.33 35.14 -10.73
CA TYR A 394 -11.16 36.33 -10.52
C TYR A 394 -11.35 37.16 -11.79
N GLU A 395 -12.45 37.92 -11.82
CA GLU A 395 -12.74 38.98 -12.78
C GLU A 395 -12.93 40.30 -12.02
N TYR A 396 -12.12 41.30 -12.34
CA TYR A 396 -12.16 42.63 -11.77
C TYR A 396 -13.39 43.38 -12.28
N ASP A 397 -14.27 43.77 -11.35
CA ASP A 397 -15.46 44.58 -11.66
C ASP A 397 -15.16 46.06 -11.38
N PRO A 398 -14.94 46.91 -12.41
CA PRO A 398 -14.66 48.33 -12.21
C PRO A 398 -15.87 49.10 -11.67
N ASP A 399 -17.08 48.54 -11.79
CA ASP A 399 -18.33 49.16 -11.32
C ASP A 399 -18.71 48.73 -9.89
N ALA A 400 -17.89 47.89 -9.24
CA ALA A 400 -18.14 47.49 -7.86
C ALA A 400 -18.11 48.72 -6.93
N VAL A 401 -19.15 48.89 -6.12
CA VAL A 401 -19.23 49.98 -5.14
C VAL A 401 -18.11 49.78 -4.11
N PRO A 402 -17.21 50.77 -3.90
CA PRO A 402 -16.16 50.65 -2.91
C PRO A 402 -16.75 50.47 -1.50
N VAL A 403 -16.41 49.35 -0.88
CA VAL A 403 -16.68 49.05 0.53
C VAL A 403 -15.48 49.55 1.33
N ALA A 404 -15.69 50.60 2.13
CA ALA A 404 -14.65 51.16 2.97
C ALA A 404 -14.31 50.21 4.14
N VAL A 405 -13.04 50.19 4.53
CA VAL A 405 -12.64 49.57 5.80
C VAL A 405 -13.32 50.31 6.97
N THR A 406 -13.72 49.55 7.98
CA THR A 406 -14.30 50.05 9.24
C THR A 406 -13.51 49.61 10.48
N GLY A 407 -12.57 48.67 10.32
CA GLY A 407 -11.65 48.23 11.37
C GLY A 407 -10.60 47.24 10.86
N VAL A 408 -9.53 47.09 11.63
CA VAL A 408 -8.52 46.03 11.52
C VAL A 408 -8.30 45.44 12.90
N GLU A 409 -8.13 44.13 12.97
CA GLU A 409 -7.87 43.38 14.20
C GLU A 409 -6.73 42.40 13.94
N LEU A 410 -5.74 42.34 14.81
CA LEU A 410 -4.73 41.29 14.84
C LEU A 410 -5.34 40.06 15.49
N THR A 411 -5.10 38.91 14.89
CA THR A 411 -5.60 37.62 15.41
C THR A 411 -4.97 37.23 16.76
N VAL A 412 -3.89 37.90 17.17
CA VAL A 412 -3.21 37.72 18.44
C VAL A 412 -2.80 39.07 19.03
N ASP A 413 -3.08 39.27 20.32
CA ASP A 413 -2.71 40.48 21.06
C ASP A 413 -1.27 40.42 21.59
N THR A 414 -0.72 39.20 21.71
CA THR A 414 0.65 38.95 22.18
C THR A 414 1.26 37.78 21.40
N LEU A 415 2.43 38.03 20.81
CA LEU A 415 3.25 37.05 20.11
C LEU A 415 4.55 36.86 20.91
N ARG A 416 4.84 35.61 21.30
CA ARG A 416 6.10 35.25 21.96
C ARG A 416 6.97 34.52 20.96
N LEU A 417 8.23 34.93 20.84
CA LEU A 417 9.23 34.34 19.94
C LEU A 417 10.55 34.16 20.66
N GLU A 418 11.32 33.16 20.27
CA GLU A 418 12.74 33.05 20.62
C GLU A 418 13.62 33.90 19.69
N GLU A 419 14.82 34.32 20.10
CA GLU A 419 15.77 34.99 19.18
C GLU A 419 16.02 34.14 17.92
N GLU A 420 16.13 34.79 16.76
CA GLU A 420 16.22 34.19 15.42
C GLU A 420 14.93 33.51 14.91
N GLU A 421 13.91 33.35 15.74
CA GLU A 421 12.61 32.84 15.31
C GLU A 421 11.88 33.88 14.45
N THR A 422 11.05 33.39 13.54
CA THR A 422 10.14 34.22 12.77
C THR A 422 8.73 33.69 12.87
N SER A 423 7.73 34.58 12.96
CA SER A 423 6.33 34.17 12.95
C SER A 423 5.46 35.21 12.27
N TRP A 424 4.38 34.75 11.67
CA TRP A 424 3.43 35.60 10.95
C TRP A 424 2.35 36.14 11.89
N LEU A 425 2.13 37.45 11.83
CA LEU A 425 0.93 38.07 12.38
C LEU A 425 -0.16 38.11 11.31
N SER A 426 -1.32 37.56 11.64
CA SER A 426 -2.52 37.62 10.80
C SER A 426 -3.45 38.73 11.25
N ILE A 427 -4.14 39.34 10.28
CA ILE A 427 -5.13 40.40 10.51
C ILE A 427 -6.49 40.04 9.93
N ILE A 428 -7.54 40.58 10.55
CA ILE A 428 -8.91 40.57 10.07
C ILE A 428 -9.28 42.01 9.72
N ILE A 429 -9.71 42.24 8.49
CA ILE A 429 -10.21 43.54 8.04
C ILE A 429 -11.73 43.48 7.99
N THR A 430 -12.39 44.46 8.61
CA THR A 430 -13.85 44.53 8.68
C THR A 430 -14.37 45.71 7.84
N PRO A 431 -15.38 45.52 6.98
CA PRO A 431 -15.98 44.24 6.63
C PRO A 431 -15.03 43.40 5.73
N THR A 432 -15.25 42.08 5.69
CA THR A 432 -14.38 41.15 4.96
C THR A 432 -14.39 41.34 3.45
N ASP A 433 -15.35 42.10 2.90
CA ASP A 433 -15.44 42.49 1.50
C ASP A 433 -14.90 43.91 1.22
N ALA A 434 -14.17 44.52 2.17
CA ALA A 434 -13.53 45.82 1.99
C ALA A 434 -12.71 45.89 0.68
N THR A 435 -12.81 47.03 -0.01
CA THR A 435 -12.28 47.21 -1.37
C THR A 435 -10.77 47.39 -1.38
N ASN A 436 -10.22 48.13 -0.42
CA ASN A 436 -8.77 48.23 -0.21
C ASN A 436 -8.40 47.62 1.15
N LYS A 437 -7.80 46.43 1.11
CA LYS A 437 -7.36 45.67 2.27
C LYS A 437 -5.86 45.84 2.57
N LYS A 438 -5.17 46.74 1.86
CA LYS A 438 -3.74 46.95 2.07
C LYS A 438 -3.47 47.53 3.45
N VAL A 439 -2.37 47.09 4.04
CA VAL A 439 -1.91 47.53 5.35
C VAL A 439 -0.42 47.86 5.31
N THR A 440 0.00 48.70 6.24
CA THR A 440 1.40 48.95 6.56
C THR A 440 1.71 48.39 7.94
N TRP A 441 2.91 47.86 8.08
CA TRP A 441 3.40 47.27 9.32
C TRP A 441 4.53 48.11 9.89
N LEU A 442 4.56 48.26 11.21
CA LEU A 442 5.59 49.00 11.93
C LEU A 442 5.97 48.25 13.20
N SER A 443 7.27 48.00 13.41
CA SER A 443 7.79 47.63 14.72
C SER A 443 8.20 48.89 15.47
N SER A 444 7.76 49.01 16.72
CA SER A 444 8.11 50.14 17.60
C SER A 444 9.58 50.13 18.05
N ASN A 445 10.24 48.98 17.95
CA ASN A 445 11.67 48.80 18.21
C ASN A 445 12.22 47.69 17.32
N THR A 446 12.89 48.08 16.23
CA THR A 446 13.50 47.17 15.24
C THR A 446 14.79 46.52 15.73
N ILE A 447 15.29 46.86 16.93
CA ILE A 447 16.40 46.13 17.56
C ILE A 447 15.88 44.82 18.16
N ILE A 448 14.67 44.82 18.74
CA ILE A 448 14.06 43.65 19.39
C ILE A 448 13.42 42.73 18.35
N ALA A 449 12.56 43.27 17.48
CA ALA A 449 11.96 42.52 16.39
C ALA A 449 11.69 43.41 15.18
N THR A 450 11.89 42.89 13.98
CA THR A 450 11.48 43.56 12.74
C THR A 450 10.17 42.97 12.23
N VAL A 451 9.45 43.72 11.40
CA VAL A 451 8.25 43.22 10.73
C VAL A 451 8.27 43.60 9.26
N SER A 452 8.02 42.63 8.39
CA SER A 452 7.90 42.83 6.94
C SER A 452 6.63 42.12 6.44
N ASN A 453 5.64 42.89 6.00
CA ASN A 453 4.35 42.38 5.50
C ASN A 453 3.62 41.40 6.44
N GLY A 454 3.84 41.53 7.76
CA GLY A 454 3.25 40.65 8.77
C GLY A 454 4.19 39.55 9.26
N LEU A 455 5.32 39.27 8.59
CA LEU A 455 6.37 38.40 9.13
C LEU A 455 7.15 39.17 10.18
N VAL A 456 7.04 38.75 11.43
CA VAL A 456 7.84 39.24 12.53
C VAL A 456 9.10 38.39 12.62
N SER A 457 10.27 39.04 12.62
CA SER A 457 11.56 38.37 12.87
C SER A 457 12.11 38.86 14.21
N ALA A 458 12.28 37.93 15.14
CA ALA A 458 12.89 38.18 16.44
C ALA A 458 14.41 38.33 16.30
N LEU A 459 14.96 39.39 16.89
CA LEU A 459 16.36 39.76 16.74
C LEU A 459 17.10 39.76 18.08
N GLU A 460 16.57 40.46 19.08
CA GLU A 460 17.17 40.54 20.43
C GLU A 460 16.08 40.40 21.49
N THR A 461 16.44 39.81 22.63
CA THR A 461 15.60 39.76 23.83
C THR A 461 14.96 41.10 24.21
N GLY A 462 13.67 41.06 24.52
CA GLY A 462 12.92 42.22 25.00
C GLY A 462 11.48 42.27 24.53
N GLU A 463 10.79 43.35 24.86
CA GLU A 463 9.41 43.59 24.44
C GLU A 463 9.35 44.74 23.43
N THR A 464 8.66 44.51 22.31
CA THR A 464 8.32 45.54 21.32
C THR A 464 6.86 45.44 20.94
N LYS A 465 6.37 46.39 20.14
CA LYS A 465 5.00 46.41 19.62
C LYS A 465 5.04 46.42 18.12
N VAL A 466 4.35 45.47 17.51
CA VAL A 466 4.08 45.47 16.07
C VAL A 466 2.70 46.06 15.85
N ILE A 467 2.66 47.12 15.06
CA ILE A 467 1.46 47.91 14.76
C ILE A 467 1.12 47.68 13.29
N VAL A 468 -0.12 47.28 13.04
CA VAL A 468 -0.69 47.25 11.69
C VAL A 468 -1.55 48.49 11.48
N THR A 469 -1.49 49.09 10.28
CA THR A 469 -2.32 50.25 9.91
C THR A 469 -2.92 50.03 8.53
N THR A 470 -4.24 50.11 8.38
CA THR A 470 -4.91 50.03 7.07
C THR A 470 -4.63 51.28 6.25
N GLU A 471 -4.39 51.10 4.94
CA GLU A 471 -4.25 52.23 4.02
C GLU A 471 -5.60 52.97 3.87
N ASP A 472 -6.70 52.21 3.79
CA ASP A 472 -8.05 52.75 3.76
C ASP A 472 -8.56 53.01 5.19
N GLY A 473 -8.97 54.25 5.45
CA GLY A 473 -9.48 54.68 6.75
C GLY A 473 -8.46 54.83 7.89
N GLY A 474 -7.22 54.33 7.75
CA GLY A 474 -6.15 54.52 8.75
C GLY A 474 -6.38 53.82 10.09
N PHE A 475 -7.18 52.75 10.11
CA PHE A 475 -7.45 51.95 11.30
C PHE A 475 -6.19 51.21 11.74
N LYS A 476 -6.03 51.01 13.06
CA LYS A 476 -4.83 50.41 13.63
C LYS A 476 -5.18 49.32 14.62
N ASP A 477 -4.31 48.32 14.69
CA ASP A 477 -4.25 47.40 15.81
C ASP A 477 -2.80 47.09 16.18
N THR A 478 -2.57 46.56 17.38
CA THR A 478 -1.24 46.34 17.94
C THR A 478 -1.11 44.97 18.61
N CYS A 479 -0.06 44.23 18.23
CA CYS A 479 0.40 43.04 18.93
C CYS A 479 1.63 43.37 19.75
N VAL A 480 1.67 42.92 21.01
CA VAL A 480 2.88 42.93 21.84
C VAL A 480 3.76 41.76 21.39
N VAL A 481 4.98 42.03 20.96
CA VAL A 481 5.97 40.99 20.62
C VAL A 481 6.95 40.89 21.77
N ILE A 482 7.01 39.73 22.41
CA ILE A 482 7.97 39.41 23.47
C ILE A 482 8.99 38.47 22.84
N VAL A 483 10.22 38.96 22.66
CA VAL A 483 11.35 38.13 22.26
C VAL A 483 12.02 37.63 23.53
N GLU A 484 11.97 36.33 23.71
CA GLU A 484 12.62 35.61 24.80
C GLU A 484 14.02 35.19 24.33
N GLU A 485 14.92 34.96 25.28
CA GLU A 485 16.27 34.50 24.95
C GLU A 485 16.10 33.18 24.24
N LYS A 486 16.75 33.03 23.06
CA LYS A 486 16.75 31.73 22.39
C LYS A 486 17.19 30.72 23.40
N SER A 487 16.31 29.76 23.68
CA SER A 487 16.58 28.74 24.67
C SER A 487 17.90 28.11 24.24
N VAL A 488 18.98 28.38 24.97
CA VAL A 488 20.09 27.44 24.96
C VAL A 488 19.41 26.18 25.42
N VAL A 489 19.27 25.20 24.53
CA VAL A 489 18.87 23.86 24.93
C VAL A 489 19.90 23.48 25.96
N ILE A 490 19.57 23.67 27.23
CA ILE A 490 20.35 23.16 28.34
C ILE A 490 20.09 21.68 28.22
N VAL A 491 20.93 21.04 27.41
CA VAL A 491 20.90 19.61 27.19
C VAL A 491 20.90 19.01 28.58
N HIS A 492 19.80 18.34 28.92
CA HIS A 492 19.61 17.83 30.26
C HIS A 492 20.83 16.98 30.65
N PRO A 493 21.33 17.05 31.90
CA PRO A 493 22.55 16.33 32.30
C PRO A 493 22.52 14.85 31.92
N GLU A 494 21.37 14.20 31.98
CA GLU A 494 21.21 12.80 31.55
C GLU A 494 21.46 12.56 30.05
N VAL A 495 21.15 13.53 29.18
CA VAL A 495 21.46 13.45 27.75
C VAL A 495 22.97 13.62 27.53
N LEU A 496 23.63 14.47 28.32
CA LEU A 496 25.10 14.61 28.30
C LEU A 496 25.79 13.35 28.82
N GLU A 497 25.27 12.73 29.88
CA GLU A 497 25.74 11.42 30.36
C GLU A 497 25.52 10.34 29.30
N ALA A 498 24.40 10.37 28.58
CA ALA A 498 24.13 9.46 27.47
C ALA A 498 25.10 9.65 26.29
N ASP A 499 25.71 10.82 26.10
CA ASP A 499 26.73 11.03 25.06
C ASP A 499 28.03 10.27 25.32
N GLU A 500 28.26 9.82 26.55
CA GLU A 500 29.41 8.99 26.91
C GLU A 500 29.22 7.52 26.49
N LEU A 501 28.01 7.11 26.12
CA LEU A 501 27.69 5.74 25.67
C LEU A 501 28.04 5.55 24.20
N LEU A 502 28.96 4.62 23.92
CA LEU A 502 29.47 4.36 22.58
C LEU A 502 28.76 3.16 21.94
N GLU A 503 28.45 3.27 20.63
CA GLU A 503 27.86 2.16 19.86
C GLU A 503 28.72 0.90 19.94
N SER A 504 30.05 1.07 19.99
CA SER A 504 31.01 -0.03 20.08
C SER A 504 30.89 -0.89 21.34
N ASP A 505 30.15 -0.43 22.36
CA ASP A 505 29.96 -1.15 23.63
C ASP A 505 28.64 -1.94 23.69
N TYR A 506 27.75 -1.74 22.71
CA TYR A 506 26.41 -2.30 22.68
C TYR A 506 26.08 -3.00 21.35
N THR A 507 25.04 -3.84 21.35
CA THR A 507 24.54 -4.45 20.12
C THR A 507 23.86 -3.39 19.25
N VAL A 508 24.04 -3.51 17.93
CA VAL A 508 23.42 -2.62 16.93
C VAL A 508 21.90 -2.48 17.14
N PRO A 509 21.11 -3.58 17.29
CA PRO A 509 19.66 -3.46 17.45
C PRO A 509 19.23 -2.70 18.71
N SER A 510 19.98 -2.80 19.81
CA SER A 510 19.67 -2.07 21.05
C SER A 510 20.09 -0.61 21.02
N PHE A 511 21.16 -0.29 20.26
CA PHE A 511 21.73 1.05 20.21
C PHE A 511 20.90 2.00 19.34
N THR A 512 20.27 1.51 18.27
CA THR A 512 19.46 2.34 17.37
C THR A 512 18.25 2.99 18.07
N PRO A 513 17.40 2.27 18.83
CA PRO A 513 16.34 2.89 19.63
C PRO A 513 16.87 3.88 20.68
N PHE A 514 18.04 3.60 21.27
CA PHE A 514 18.72 4.52 22.18
C PHE A 514 19.11 5.83 21.48
N LEU A 515 19.69 5.77 20.27
CA LEU A 515 20.01 6.97 19.49
C LEU A 515 18.76 7.82 19.21
N ILE A 516 17.65 7.18 18.84
CA ILE A 516 16.36 7.87 18.63
C ILE A 516 15.94 8.59 19.92
N ALA A 517 15.92 7.89 21.05
CA ALA A 517 15.50 8.48 22.32
C ALA A 517 16.46 9.59 22.80
N LYS A 518 17.76 9.41 22.61
CA LYS A 518 18.80 10.39 22.98
C LYS A 518 18.65 11.68 22.17
N GLU A 519 18.55 11.60 20.86
CA GLU A 519 18.42 12.78 20.01
C GLU A 519 17.03 13.44 20.16
N THR A 520 15.98 12.65 20.42
CA THR A 520 14.65 13.20 20.77
C THR A 520 14.70 13.96 22.09
N ALA A 521 15.32 13.39 23.14
CA ALA A 521 15.48 14.05 24.44
C ALA A 521 16.44 15.25 24.40
N ARG A 522 17.42 15.23 23.48
CA ARG A 522 18.26 16.40 23.18
C ARG A 522 17.44 17.52 22.58
N ALA A 523 16.57 17.21 21.61
CA ALA A 523 15.72 18.22 20.97
C ALA A 523 14.64 18.77 21.92
N ASP A 524 14.06 17.92 22.76
CA ASP A 524 13.07 18.26 23.79
C ASP A 524 13.30 17.43 25.05
N SER A 525 13.82 18.05 26.11
CA SER A 525 14.08 17.41 27.40
C SER A 525 12.85 17.31 28.32
N SER A 526 11.65 17.19 27.75
CA SER A 526 10.44 16.86 28.51
C SER A 526 10.63 15.56 29.31
N GLU A 527 9.99 15.47 30.48
CA GLU A 527 10.11 14.28 31.34
C GLU A 527 9.67 12.99 30.62
N ALA A 528 8.75 13.09 29.65
CA ALA A 528 8.36 11.97 28.80
C ALA A 528 9.54 11.48 27.92
N ASN A 529 10.28 12.39 27.30
CA ASN A 529 11.44 12.04 26.46
C ASN A 529 12.63 11.58 27.32
N LEU A 530 12.85 12.19 28.49
CA LEU A 530 13.85 11.72 29.46
C LEU A 530 13.51 10.32 29.98
N GLN A 531 12.23 10.04 30.26
CA GLN A 531 11.79 8.70 30.63
C GLN A 531 12.01 7.69 29.50
N ALA A 532 11.74 8.07 28.25
CA ALA A 532 12.04 7.24 27.08
C ALA A 532 13.55 6.99 26.93
N LEU A 533 14.39 8.01 27.14
CA LEU A 533 15.85 7.89 27.15
C LEU A 533 16.32 6.92 28.24
N ARG A 534 15.89 7.12 29.50
CA ARG A 534 16.23 6.21 30.61
C ARG A 534 15.80 4.78 30.32
N ALA A 535 14.60 4.59 29.76
CA ALA A 535 14.11 3.27 29.37
C ALA A 535 14.98 2.64 28.26
N SER A 536 15.39 3.43 27.26
CA SER A 536 16.27 2.96 26.19
C SER A 536 17.67 2.59 26.70
N ILE A 537 18.23 3.37 27.64
CA ILE A 537 19.51 3.07 28.30
C ILE A 537 19.41 1.77 29.10
N ALA A 538 18.31 1.57 29.83
CA ALA A 538 18.08 0.34 30.58
C ALA A 538 17.94 -0.91 29.67
N ASN A 539 17.56 -0.70 28.39
CA ASN A 539 17.41 -1.76 27.40
C ASN A 539 18.66 -1.95 26.51
N LEU A 540 19.74 -1.19 26.74
CA LEU A 540 20.99 -1.38 26.03
C LEU A 540 21.56 -2.78 26.32
N VAL A 541 21.96 -3.48 25.26
CA VAL A 541 22.46 -4.86 25.34
C VAL A 541 23.95 -4.86 25.04
N ASN A 542 24.74 -5.52 25.89
CA ASN A 542 26.20 -5.60 25.74
C ASN A 542 26.62 -6.11 24.35
N LYS A 543 27.62 -5.48 23.72
CA LYS A 543 28.09 -5.81 22.36
C LYS A 543 28.39 -7.29 22.08
N ASN A 544 28.74 -8.06 23.12
CA ASN A 544 29.13 -9.46 22.99
C ASN A 544 27.90 -10.39 22.87
N MET A 545 26.69 -9.87 23.07
CA MET A 545 25.45 -10.63 22.96
C MET A 545 25.10 -10.90 21.49
N PRO A 546 24.62 -12.11 21.16
CA PRO A 546 24.11 -12.42 19.83
C PRO A 546 22.72 -11.82 19.60
N TYR A 547 22.39 -11.56 18.34
CA TYR A 547 21.09 -11.08 17.88
C TYR A 547 20.76 -11.68 16.50
N CYS A 548 19.55 -11.46 16.01
CA CYS A 548 18.96 -12.09 14.83
C CYS A 548 19.08 -13.62 14.85
N VAL A 549 18.89 -14.21 16.04
CA VAL A 549 19.06 -15.65 16.25
C VAL A 549 17.91 -16.40 15.56
N VAL A 550 18.22 -17.51 14.88
CA VAL A 550 17.21 -18.35 14.24
C VAL A 550 17.69 -19.80 14.09
N ALA A 551 16.75 -20.74 14.15
CA ALA A 551 16.97 -22.13 13.77
C ALA A 551 16.30 -22.41 12.41
N ASN A 552 16.95 -23.21 11.56
CA ASN A 552 16.47 -23.57 10.23
C ASN A 552 16.45 -25.08 10.05
N ILE A 553 15.42 -25.59 9.37
CA ILE A 553 15.47 -26.95 8.83
C ILE A 553 16.53 -26.97 7.72
N ASN A 554 17.46 -27.92 7.81
CA ASN A 554 18.55 -28.08 6.86
C ASN A 554 18.79 -29.57 6.60
N GLY A 555 18.26 -30.06 5.48
CA GLY A 555 18.24 -31.48 5.15
C GLY A 555 17.30 -32.25 6.08
N ASP A 556 17.73 -33.44 6.51
CA ASP A 556 16.93 -34.38 7.31
C ASP A 556 16.63 -33.87 8.75
N PRO A 557 15.38 -33.45 9.04
CA PRO A 557 14.99 -32.86 10.31
C PRO A 557 14.86 -33.89 11.44
N THR A 558 15.00 -35.19 11.17
CA THR A 558 15.03 -36.23 12.21
C THR A 558 16.35 -36.22 12.98
N SER A 559 17.43 -35.78 12.33
CA SER A 559 18.80 -35.90 12.83
C SER A 559 19.63 -34.63 12.75
N ARG A 560 19.11 -33.56 12.13
CA ARG A 560 19.85 -32.31 11.88
C ARG A 560 19.00 -31.07 12.16
N MET A 561 19.67 -30.00 12.58
CA MET A 561 19.09 -28.67 12.72
C MET A 561 20.20 -27.63 12.50
N ALA A 562 19.91 -26.58 11.75
CA ALA A 562 20.84 -25.49 11.51
C ALA A 562 20.49 -24.27 12.35
N PHE A 563 21.50 -23.44 12.62
CA PHE A 563 21.39 -22.21 13.38
C PHE A 563 22.14 -21.09 12.66
N ALA A 564 21.59 -19.88 12.75
CA ALA A 564 22.22 -18.64 12.29
C ALA A 564 21.96 -17.52 13.29
N TRP A 565 22.91 -16.61 13.43
CA TRP A 565 22.79 -15.38 14.21
C TRP A 565 23.87 -14.37 13.83
N PHE A 566 23.67 -13.12 14.22
CA PHE A 566 24.65 -12.06 14.16
C PHE A 566 25.26 -11.75 15.52
N THR A 567 26.48 -11.23 15.47
CA THR A 567 27.09 -10.45 16.55
C THR A 567 27.73 -9.19 15.93
N ASN A 568 28.22 -8.27 16.78
CA ASN A 568 29.00 -7.14 16.30
C ASN A 568 30.27 -7.59 15.55
N ALA A 569 30.73 -6.79 14.58
CA ALA A 569 31.78 -7.16 13.64
C ALA A 569 33.11 -7.63 14.27
N ASP A 570 33.43 -7.19 15.49
CA ASP A 570 34.65 -7.55 16.21
C ASP A 570 34.59 -8.94 16.88
N ILE A 571 33.41 -9.56 16.96
CA ILE A 571 33.20 -10.85 17.62
C ILE A 571 33.37 -12.01 16.63
N SER A 572 34.62 -12.41 16.40
CA SER A 572 34.96 -13.42 15.37
C SER A 572 34.66 -14.88 15.75
N THR A 573 34.38 -15.18 17.02
CA THR A 573 34.08 -16.54 17.50
C THR A 573 32.74 -16.58 18.19
N SER A 574 31.98 -17.65 17.98
CA SER A 574 30.74 -17.92 18.69
C SER A 574 30.41 -19.42 18.63
N LYS A 575 29.49 -19.91 19.46
CA LYS A 575 29.09 -21.31 19.52
C LYS A 575 27.61 -21.48 19.82
N VAL A 576 27.07 -22.66 19.51
CA VAL A 576 25.75 -23.10 19.98
C VAL A 576 25.92 -24.18 21.04
N GLN A 577 25.10 -24.12 22.07
CA GLN A 577 24.89 -25.22 23.01
C GLN A 577 23.47 -25.76 22.86
N ILE A 578 23.32 -27.07 22.89
CA ILE A 578 22.04 -27.76 22.69
C ILE A 578 21.87 -28.81 23.79
N VAL A 579 20.69 -28.84 24.41
CA VAL A 579 20.31 -29.83 25.43
C VAL A 579 19.05 -30.58 25.01
N ALA A 580 19.03 -31.90 25.18
CA ALA A 580 17.88 -32.75 24.88
C ALA A 580 16.82 -32.67 25.99
N LYS A 581 16.25 -31.47 26.18
CA LYS A 581 15.30 -31.18 27.25
C LYS A 581 14.36 -30.06 26.83
N ALA A 582 13.06 -30.29 27.01
CA ALA A 582 12.02 -29.27 26.90
C ALA A 582 12.15 -28.24 28.04
N ASN A 583 11.93 -26.96 27.73
CA ASN A 583 11.96 -25.86 28.72
C ASN A 583 13.23 -25.88 29.60
N ALA A 584 14.40 -26.04 28.98
CA ALA A 584 15.66 -26.05 29.72
C ALA A 584 15.89 -24.72 30.47
N SER A 585 16.64 -24.82 31.55
CA SER A 585 17.12 -23.69 32.34
C SER A 585 18.62 -23.51 32.12
N GLU A 586 19.16 -22.37 32.55
CA GLU A 586 20.61 -22.07 32.53
C GLU A 586 21.48 -23.22 33.10
N ALA A 587 21.01 -23.91 34.15
CA ALA A 587 21.74 -24.99 34.80
C ALA A 587 21.91 -26.23 33.90
N ASP A 588 20.99 -26.47 32.96
CA ASP A 588 21.03 -27.64 32.07
C ASP A 588 22.18 -27.52 31.05
N PHE A 589 22.62 -26.29 30.75
CA PHE A 589 23.72 -26.03 29.82
C PHE A 589 25.12 -26.17 30.45
N THR A 590 25.22 -26.62 31.70
CA THR A 590 26.51 -27.00 32.32
C THR A 590 27.07 -28.31 31.75
N SER A 591 26.23 -29.11 31.08
CA SER A 591 26.62 -30.34 30.39
C SER A 591 25.75 -30.50 29.14
N PRO A 592 25.96 -29.66 28.11
CA PRO A 592 25.13 -29.70 26.92
C PRO A 592 25.30 -31.02 26.17
N ALA A 593 24.24 -31.50 25.52
CA ALA A 593 24.31 -32.67 24.66
C ALA A 593 25.21 -32.41 23.45
N PHE A 594 25.22 -31.17 22.96
CA PHE A 594 26.10 -30.70 21.90
C PHE A 594 26.63 -29.31 22.24
N GLU A 595 27.93 -29.10 22.02
CA GLU A 595 28.56 -27.79 21.98
C GLU A 595 29.36 -27.70 20.67
N ILE A 596 28.97 -26.78 19.79
CA ILE A 596 29.49 -26.72 18.42
C ILE A 596 29.93 -25.29 18.12
N MET A 597 31.19 -25.13 17.71
CA MET A 597 31.73 -23.85 17.26
C MET A 597 31.09 -23.42 15.94
N ALA A 598 30.74 -22.15 15.84
CA ALA A 598 30.18 -21.57 14.62
C ALA A 598 31.26 -21.35 13.55
N THR A 599 30.85 -21.47 12.30
CA THR A 599 31.56 -20.84 11.20
C THR A 599 31.17 -19.37 11.16
N SER A 600 32.14 -18.47 11.29
CA SER A 600 31.92 -17.03 11.32
C SER A 600 32.35 -16.38 9.99
N GLN A 601 31.52 -15.48 9.46
CA GLN A 601 31.78 -14.72 8.25
C GLN A 601 31.59 -13.22 8.51
N ALA A 602 32.63 -12.43 8.25
CA ALA A 602 32.53 -10.98 8.31
C ALA A 602 31.59 -10.47 7.20
N VAL A 603 30.61 -9.67 7.58
CA VAL A 603 29.66 -9.04 6.67
C VAL A 603 29.84 -7.52 6.76
N ASN A 604 30.54 -6.97 5.78
CA ASN A 604 31.02 -5.59 5.85
C ASN A 604 30.13 -4.64 5.07
N ASN A 605 29.87 -3.47 5.65
CA ASN A 605 29.18 -2.36 4.99
C ASN A 605 27.80 -2.73 4.44
N LEU A 606 27.02 -3.50 5.19
CA LEU A 606 25.60 -3.71 4.92
C LEU A 606 24.89 -2.36 4.96
N ASN A 607 24.06 -2.11 3.95
CA ASN A 607 23.21 -0.93 3.93
C ASN A 607 22.20 -1.03 5.08
N TYR A 608 22.26 -0.08 6.02
CA TYR A 608 21.48 -0.09 7.25
C TYR A 608 20.22 0.76 7.13
N ALA A 609 20.37 2.01 6.69
CA ALA A 609 19.28 2.97 6.59
C ALA A 609 19.05 3.37 5.13
N VAL A 610 17.78 3.46 4.71
CA VAL A 610 17.40 4.01 3.40
C VAL A 610 16.35 5.10 3.51
N SER A 611 16.09 5.78 2.39
CA SER A 611 15.20 6.95 2.31
C SER A 611 13.76 6.66 2.72
N THR A 612 13.33 5.40 2.69
CA THR A 612 12.01 4.98 3.13
C THR A 612 11.93 4.70 4.63
N ASN A 613 13.06 4.57 5.34
CA ASN A 613 13.09 4.37 6.79
C ASN A 613 12.98 5.71 7.53
N GLY A 614 11.85 6.40 7.39
CA GLY A 614 11.63 7.69 8.05
C GLY A 614 11.82 7.69 9.57
N ILE A 615 11.65 6.52 10.21
CA ILE A 615 11.84 6.31 11.64
C ILE A 615 13.30 6.41 12.10
N LEU A 616 14.27 6.33 11.18
CA LEU A 616 15.70 6.46 11.49
C LEU A 616 16.20 7.90 11.42
N ILE A 617 15.40 8.82 10.87
CA ILE A 617 15.76 10.25 10.77
C ILE A 617 16.00 10.86 12.17
N PRO A 618 15.16 10.62 13.20
CA PRO A 618 15.41 11.12 14.54
C PRO A 618 16.71 10.58 15.16
N ALA A 619 17.19 9.41 14.75
CA ALA A 619 18.47 8.86 15.20
C ALA A 619 19.70 9.55 14.58
N ASN A 620 19.48 10.53 13.69
CA ASN A 620 20.50 11.15 12.84
C ASN A 620 21.28 10.11 12.01
N LEU A 621 20.60 9.06 11.54
CA LEU A 621 21.13 8.02 10.66
C LEU A 621 20.61 8.25 9.24
N PRO A 622 21.32 9.02 8.40
CA PRO A 622 20.83 9.37 7.07
C PRO A 622 20.78 8.15 6.13
N PRO A 623 19.96 8.20 5.07
CA PRO A 623 19.96 7.19 4.02
C PRO A 623 21.36 6.90 3.48
N GLY A 624 21.68 5.62 3.29
CA GLY A 624 23.01 5.16 2.90
C GLY A 624 23.97 4.91 4.07
N THR A 625 23.51 5.09 5.32
CA THR A 625 24.26 4.63 6.50
C THR A 625 24.53 3.14 6.39
N LYS A 626 25.77 2.72 6.68
CA LYS A 626 26.20 1.32 6.59
C LYS A 626 26.72 0.81 7.93
N ARG A 627 26.49 -0.47 8.21
CA ARG A 627 27.03 -1.16 9.40
C ARG A 627 27.72 -2.47 8.99
N SER A 628 28.58 -2.97 9.87
CA SER A 628 29.28 -4.24 9.67
C SER A 628 28.97 -5.18 10.82
N TYR A 629 28.92 -6.48 10.51
CA TYR A 629 28.45 -7.53 11.39
C TYR A 629 29.33 -8.77 11.25
N MET A 630 29.18 -9.72 12.18
CA MET A 630 29.68 -11.07 12.02
C MET A 630 28.50 -12.04 11.94
N SER A 631 28.35 -12.73 10.81
CA SER A 631 27.37 -13.81 10.65
C SER A 631 27.95 -15.12 11.16
N HIS A 632 27.22 -15.82 12.03
CA HIS A 632 27.62 -17.09 12.59
C HIS A 632 26.63 -18.18 12.18
N LYS A 633 27.15 -19.32 11.75
CA LYS A 633 26.33 -20.46 11.30
C LYS A 633 26.83 -21.78 11.86
N VAL A 634 25.90 -22.63 12.28
CA VAL A 634 26.15 -24.00 12.75
C VAL A 634 25.16 -24.96 12.11
N LEU A 635 25.63 -26.13 11.66
CA LEU A 635 24.80 -27.29 11.38
C LEU A 635 25.04 -28.35 12.47
N ALA A 636 24.04 -28.58 13.32
CA ALA A 636 24.06 -29.70 14.26
C ALA A 636 23.60 -30.97 13.54
N THR A 637 24.32 -32.08 13.77
CA THR A 637 24.02 -33.40 13.20
C THR A 637 24.07 -34.46 14.30
N GLY A 638 23.44 -35.61 14.07
CA GLY A 638 23.36 -36.69 15.05
C GLY A 638 22.36 -36.43 16.19
N LEU A 639 21.41 -35.51 15.97
CA LEU A 639 20.28 -35.30 16.87
C LEU A 639 19.39 -36.56 16.90
N THR A 640 18.70 -36.77 18.01
CA THR A 640 17.75 -37.88 18.17
C THR A 640 16.40 -37.49 17.60
N ALA A 641 15.78 -38.37 16.81
CA ALA A 641 14.46 -38.14 16.23
C ALA A 641 13.37 -37.97 17.30
N GLY A 642 12.33 -37.18 17.00
CA GLY A 642 11.17 -36.95 17.85
C GLY A 642 11.46 -36.27 19.19
N THR A 643 12.65 -35.68 19.35
CA THR A 643 13.16 -35.14 20.61
C THR A 643 13.00 -33.64 20.66
N GLU A 644 12.53 -33.14 21.79
CA GLU A 644 12.47 -31.71 22.06
C GLU A 644 13.81 -31.24 22.62
N TYR A 645 14.38 -30.23 21.97
CA TYR A 645 15.66 -29.64 22.31
C TYR A 645 15.48 -28.19 22.73
N SER A 646 16.27 -27.76 23.70
CA SER A 646 16.49 -26.35 23.99
C SER A 646 17.90 -25.96 23.56
N TYR A 647 18.09 -24.75 23.05
CA TYR A 647 19.38 -24.26 22.60
C TYR A 647 19.61 -22.80 23.00
N ARG A 648 20.87 -22.42 23.00
CA ARG A 648 21.33 -21.03 23.10
C ARG A 648 22.57 -20.84 22.26
N VAL A 649 22.76 -19.64 21.73
CA VAL A 649 23.94 -19.27 20.92
C VAL A 649 24.70 -18.16 21.63
N GLY A 650 25.97 -17.98 21.32
CA GLY A 650 26.80 -16.91 21.89
C GLY A 650 28.16 -17.40 22.37
N ASN A 651 28.67 -16.76 23.41
CA ASN A 651 29.96 -17.05 24.03
C ASN A 651 29.81 -17.17 25.54
N ASP A 652 30.86 -17.66 26.22
CA ASP A 652 30.84 -17.80 27.67
C ASP A 652 30.58 -16.43 28.34
N GLY A 653 29.49 -16.35 29.12
CA GLY A 653 29.03 -15.11 29.77
C GLY A 653 28.08 -14.24 28.94
N TYR A 654 27.91 -14.52 27.64
CA TYR A 654 27.08 -13.76 26.71
C TYR A 654 26.26 -14.70 25.82
N TRP A 655 25.16 -15.20 26.37
CA TRP A 655 24.28 -16.17 25.71
C TRP A 655 22.97 -15.50 25.28
N SER A 656 22.44 -15.91 24.13
CA SER A 656 21.06 -15.61 23.75
C SER A 656 20.08 -16.13 24.81
N GLU A 657 18.84 -15.68 24.75
CA GLU A 657 17.75 -16.38 25.43
C GLU A 657 17.69 -17.86 25.00
N ILE A 658 17.17 -18.71 25.89
CA ILE A 658 16.97 -20.13 25.63
C ILE A 658 15.78 -20.27 24.70
N ARG A 659 16.03 -20.90 23.54
CA ARG A 659 15.04 -21.18 22.51
C ARG A 659 14.82 -22.68 22.37
N ALA A 660 13.77 -23.08 21.67
CA ALA A 660 13.43 -24.50 21.51
C ALA A 660 13.17 -24.89 20.06
N PHE A 661 13.37 -26.18 19.78
CA PHE A 661 12.91 -26.84 18.56
C PHE A 661 12.62 -28.31 18.84
N LYS A 662 11.93 -28.99 17.93
CA LYS A 662 11.65 -30.42 18.01
C LYS A 662 12.02 -31.11 16.71
N THR A 663 12.88 -32.12 16.79
CA THR A 663 13.24 -32.94 15.63
C THR A 663 12.04 -33.76 15.15
N ALA A 664 12.00 -34.02 13.84
CA ALA A 664 11.00 -34.89 13.24
C ALA A 664 11.14 -36.32 13.78
N LYS A 665 10.04 -37.10 13.76
CA LYS A 665 10.09 -38.53 14.07
C LYS A 665 10.53 -39.34 12.86
N ASN A 666 10.97 -40.58 13.08
CA ASN A 666 11.30 -41.56 12.04
C ASN A 666 10.05 -42.32 11.53
N ASP A 667 8.88 -41.69 11.57
CA ASP A 667 7.61 -42.28 11.17
C ASP A 667 6.74 -41.24 10.44
N ASN A 668 5.66 -41.71 9.82
CA ASN A 668 4.72 -40.88 9.06
C ASN A 668 3.64 -40.28 9.98
N SER A 669 3.98 -39.99 11.25
CA SER A 669 3.00 -39.45 12.18
C SER A 669 2.54 -38.04 11.78
N GLU A 670 1.30 -37.74 12.14
CA GLU A 670 0.69 -36.44 11.90
C GLU A 670 1.50 -35.31 12.56
N PHE A 671 1.60 -34.18 11.86
CA PHE A 671 2.25 -32.98 12.35
C PHE A 671 1.56 -31.73 11.82
N SER A 672 1.74 -30.62 12.54
CA SER A 672 1.28 -29.29 12.14
C SER A 672 2.48 -28.38 11.84
N PHE A 673 2.33 -27.47 10.90
CA PHE A 673 3.25 -26.36 10.66
C PHE A 673 2.47 -25.06 10.43
N LEU A 674 3.16 -23.92 10.54
CA LEU A 674 2.60 -22.61 10.26
C LEU A 674 3.03 -22.15 8.86
N TYR A 675 2.16 -21.43 8.17
CA TYR A 675 2.49 -20.75 6.93
C TYR A 675 2.18 -19.26 7.07
N MET A 676 3.16 -18.43 6.70
CA MET A 676 3.11 -16.97 6.64
C MET A 676 3.89 -16.48 5.42
N THR A 677 3.63 -15.25 4.99
CA THR A 677 4.31 -14.63 3.85
C THR A 677 4.20 -13.11 3.93
N ASP A 678 5.01 -12.39 3.16
CA ASP A 678 4.82 -10.98 2.81
C ASP A 678 4.64 -10.05 4.02
N SER A 679 5.58 -10.06 4.96
CA SER A 679 5.52 -9.15 6.13
C SER A 679 5.85 -7.70 5.77
N HIS A 680 6.68 -7.48 4.74
CA HIS A 680 7.05 -6.15 4.22
C HIS A 680 7.50 -5.16 5.31
N ILE A 681 8.39 -5.57 6.22
CA ILE A 681 8.85 -4.68 7.29
C ILE A 681 9.43 -3.38 6.72
N GLN A 682 8.91 -2.24 7.18
CA GLN A 682 9.32 -0.90 6.71
C GLN A 682 9.29 0.17 7.81
N ASP A 683 8.26 0.13 8.66
CA ASP A 683 8.03 1.09 9.74
C ASP A 683 7.36 0.39 10.95
N ALA A 684 7.07 1.15 11.99
CA ALA A 684 6.47 0.65 13.23
C ALA A 684 5.12 -0.06 13.00
N GLU A 685 4.29 0.39 12.06
CA GLU A 685 3.00 -0.23 11.78
C GLU A 685 3.19 -1.59 11.10
N TYR A 686 4.08 -1.68 10.10
CA TYR A 686 4.40 -2.96 9.45
C TYR A 686 4.99 -3.97 10.43
N VAL A 687 5.91 -3.53 11.29
CA VAL A 687 6.49 -4.32 12.39
C VAL A 687 5.40 -4.89 13.29
N GLU A 688 4.47 -4.06 13.73
CA GLU A 688 3.40 -4.51 14.64
C GLU A 688 2.41 -5.46 13.95
N ASN A 689 2.00 -5.21 12.70
CA ASN A 689 1.10 -6.12 11.97
C ASN A 689 1.71 -7.52 11.82
N ALA A 690 3.00 -7.60 11.44
CA ALA A 690 3.73 -8.86 11.37
C ALA A 690 3.85 -9.53 12.75
N ARG A 691 4.10 -8.74 13.79
CA ARG A 691 4.14 -9.21 15.18
C ARG A 691 2.81 -9.78 15.65
N TRP A 692 1.68 -9.22 15.22
CA TRP A 692 0.35 -9.76 15.57
C TRP A 692 0.18 -11.19 15.04
N SER A 693 0.62 -11.46 13.82
CA SER A 693 0.62 -12.81 13.24
C SER A 693 1.52 -13.76 14.04
N ALA A 694 2.71 -13.31 14.43
CA ALA A 694 3.65 -14.10 15.25
C ALA A 694 3.08 -14.46 16.64
N ILE A 695 2.61 -13.48 17.42
CA ILE A 695 2.11 -13.73 18.77
C ILE A 695 0.83 -14.57 18.76
N THR A 696 -0.06 -14.31 17.79
CA THR A 696 -1.35 -14.99 17.68
C THR A 696 -1.15 -16.45 17.30
N SER A 697 -0.28 -16.73 16.33
CA SER A 697 0.00 -18.10 15.90
C SER A 697 0.68 -18.94 16.99
N VAL A 698 1.63 -18.38 17.74
CA VAL A 698 2.26 -19.07 18.88
C VAL A 698 1.23 -19.45 19.95
N ALA A 699 0.27 -18.57 20.22
CA ALA A 699 -0.77 -18.82 21.22
C ALA A 699 -1.78 -19.91 20.78
N ASN A 700 -2.09 -19.99 19.48
CA ASN A 700 -3.18 -20.84 18.97
C ASN A 700 -2.71 -22.12 18.25
N ALA A 701 -1.42 -22.21 17.91
CA ALA A 701 -0.84 -23.34 17.19
C ALA A 701 0.47 -23.79 17.86
N SER A 702 0.46 -23.93 19.18
CA SER A 702 1.64 -24.36 19.97
C SER A 702 2.16 -25.76 19.61
N ASP A 703 1.37 -26.57 18.91
CA ASP A 703 1.74 -27.87 18.37
C ASP A 703 2.43 -27.80 16.99
N ALA A 704 2.55 -26.62 16.38
CA ALA A 704 3.29 -26.46 15.14
C ALA A 704 4.79 -26.78 15.33
N ARG A 705 5.42 -27.35 14.29
CA ARG A 705 6.81 -27.83 14.34
C ARG A 705 7.80 -26.89 13.69
N PHE A 706 7.34 -26.06 12.76
CA PHE A 706 8.11 -25.03 12.08
C PHE A 706 7.15 -24.00 11.48
N VAL A 707 7.69 -22.85 11.08
CA VAL A 707 7.01 -21.88 10.23
C VAL A 707 7.63 -21.89 8.83
N LEU A 708 6.81 -22.14 7.81
CA LEU A 708 7.13 -21.93 6.41
C LEU A 708 6.85 -20.46 6.06
N PHE A 709 7.88 -19.75 5.58
CA PHE A 709 7.77 -18.34 5.20
C PHE A 709 8.19 -18.15 3.74
N THR A 710 7.26 -17.74 2.88
CA THR A 710 7.48 -17.81 1.42
C THR A 710 8.15 -16.61 0.77
N GLY A 711 8.57 -15.59 1.52
CA GLY A 711 9.34 -14.45 1.00
C GLY A 711 8.71 -13.10 1.31
N ASP A 712 9.36 -12.04 0.85
CA ASP A 712 9.05 -10.63 1.12
C ASP A 712 9.02 -10.34 2.64
N PHE A 713 10.15 -10.66 3.28
CA PHE A 713 10.35 -10.44 4.71
C PHE A 713 10.32 -8.94 5.01
N VAL A 714 11.05 -8.16 4.21
CA VAL A 714 11.22 -6.71 4.34
C VAL A 714 10.63 -5.97 3.14
N GLU A 715 10.43 -4.66 3.28
CA GLU A 715 9.85 -3.85 2.20
C GLU A 715 10.87 -3.37 1.18
N THR A 716 12.10 -3.12 1.60
CA THR A 716 13.09 -2.53 0.70
C THR A 716 13.89 -3.62 0.01
N GLY A 717 13.84 -3.69 -1.32
CA GLY A 717 14.60 -4.65 -2.12
C GLY A 717 15.69 -4.00 -2.97
N THR A 718 16.42 -4.80 -3.74
CA THR A 718 17.42 -4.37 -4.73
C THR A 718 18.53 -3.48 -4.14
N ALA A 719 18.78 -2.29 -4.69
CA ALA A 719 19.83 -1.37 -4.22
C ALA A 719 19.44 -0.63 -2.93
N GLN A 720 18.18 -0.71 -2.50
CA GLN A 720 17.63 0.00 -1.36
C GLN A 720 17.38 -0.90 -0.15
N ASN A 721 17.78 -2.18 -0.20
CA ASN A 721 17.52 -3.10 0.90
C ASN A 721 18.20 -2.64 2.21
N SER A 722 17.43 -2.65 3.30
CA SER A 722 17.81 -2.16 4.62
C SER A 722 18.01 -3.31 5.60
N GLU A 723 19.21 -3.41 6.18
CA GLU A 723 19.47 -4.33 7.29
C GLU A 723 18.67 -3.96 8.56
N TRP A 724 18.33 -2.69 8.77
CA TRP A 724 17.45 -2.32 9.88
C TRP A 724 16.06 -2.99 9.77
N GLU A 725 15.49 -3.10 8.56
CA GLU A 725 14.21 -3.81 8.36
C GLU A 725 14.33 -5.31 8.71
N TRP A 726 15.44 -5.94 8.34
CA TRP A 726 15.73 -7.34 8.72
C TRP A 726 15.88 -7.49 10.23
N GLU A 727 16.64 -6.60 10.89
CA GLU A 727 16.75 -6.57 12.35
C GLU A 727 15.36 -6.46 13.00
N GLN A 728 14.47 -5.61 12.50
CA GLN A 728 13.11 -5.50 13.03
C GLN A 728 12.25 -6.75 12.78
N TRP A 729 12.46 -7.46 11.67
CA TRP A 729 11.80 -8.73 11.43
C TRP A 729 12.20 -9.77 12.48
N PHE A 730 13.51 -9.92 12.75
CA PHE A 730 14.02 -10.91 13.69
C PHE A 730 13.82 -10.53 15.16
N GLU A 731 14.16 -9.30 15.55
CA GLU A 731 14.27 -8.89 16.95
C GLU A 731 12.96 -8.36 17.53
N THR A 732 12.04 -7.89 16.68
CA THR A 732 10.77 -7.30 17.13
C THR A 732 9.57 -8.12 16.66
N SER A 733 9.44 -8.32 15.35
CA SER A 733 8.21 -8.87 14.75
C SER A 733 8.06 -10.37 15.00
N MET A 734 9.02 -11.16 14.52
CA MET A 734 8.95 -12.63 14.53
C MET A 734 9.65 -13.26 15.73
N LYS A 735 10.36 -12.48 16.57
CA LYS A 735 11.03 -13.00 17.78
C LYS A 735 10.17 -13.93 18.64
N PRO A 736 8.87 -13.62 18.93
CA PRO A 736 8.02 -14.50 19.73
C PRO A 736 7.85 -15.90 19.11
N LEU A 737 7.80 -15.97 17.78
CA LEU A 737 7.65 -17.19 16.99
C LEU A 737 8.99 -17.94 16.86
N LEU A 738 10.06 -17.23 16.48
CA LEU A 738 11.40 -17.79 16.26
C LEU A 738 12.08 -18.29 17.54
N ALA A 739 11.57 -17.92 18.71
CA ALA A 739 11.99 -18.49 19.99
C ALA A 739 11.44 -19.90 20.25
N LYS A 740 10.39 -20.31 19.53
CA LYS A 740 9.63 -21.54 19.78
C LYS A 740 9.78 -22.62 18.71
N MET A 741 10.14 -22.24 17.49
CA MET A 741 10.25 -23.18 16.38
C MET A 741 11.21 -22.68 15.29
N PRO A 742 11.79 -23.60 14.50
CA PRO A 742 12.59 -23.25 13.33
C PRO A 742 11.76 -22.64 12.20
N VAL A 743 12.43 -21.89 11.32
CA VAL A 743 11.85 -21.35 10.09
C VAL A 743 12.34 -22.11 8.86
N VAL A 744 11.44 -22.25 7.89
CA VAL A 744 11.65 -22.76 6.54
C VAL A 744 11.42 -21.58 5.58
N PRO A 745 12.47 -20.80 5.26
CA PRO A 745 12.36 -19.62 4.41
C PRO A 745 12.60 -19.92 2.92
N THR A 746 12.03 -19.09 2.04
CA THR A 746 12.54 -18.84 0.68
C THR A 746 12.51 -17.34 0.39
N ASP A 747 13.22 -16.90 -0.64
CA ASP A 747 13.29 -15.48 -1.03
C ASP A 747 12.10 -15.03 -1.89
N GLY A 748 11.67 -13.80 -1.64
CA GLY A 748 10.77 -13.02 -2.48
C GLY A 748 11.46 -11.90 -3.24
N ASN A 749 10.70 -11.07 -3.94
CA ASN A 749 11.27 -10.03 -4.83
C ASN A 749 11.78 -8.82 -4.06
N HIS A 750 11.31 -8.62 -2.85
CA HIS A 750 11.85 -7.63 -1.94
C HIS A 750 13.10 -8.11 -1.20
N ASP A 751 13.35 -9.42 -1.22
CA ASP A 751 14.56 -10.01 -0.63
C ASP A 751 15.72 -10.07 -1.63
N ASP A 752 15.42 -9.97 -2.94
CA ASP A 752 16.43 -9.91 -3.99
C ASP A 752 17.22 -8.58 -3.92
N SER A 753 18.42 -8.68 -3.37
CA SER A 753 19.31 -7.56 -3.08
C SER A 753 20.78 -7.93 -3.22
N ASN A 754 21.59 -6.97 -3.66
CA ASN A 754 23.06 -7.05 -3.66
C ASN A 754 23.65 -7.03 -2.23
N ASN A 755 22.84 -6.68 -1.23
CA ASN A 755 23.21 -6.63 0.18
C ASN A 755 23.21 -8.05 0.81
N LEU A 756 22.66 -9.07 0.11
CA LEU A 756 22.72 -10.49 0.45
C LEU A 756 22.17 -10.85 1.85
N ASN A 757 21.29 -10.03 2.42
CA ASN A 757 20.77 -10.18 3.78
C ASN A 757 20.17 -11.56 4.04
N TYR A 758 19.35 -12.08 3.11
CA TYR A 758 18.81 -13.44 3.19
C TYR A 758 19.92 -14.48 3.45
N THR A 759 20.98 -14.46 2.64
CA THR A 759 22.13 -15.34 2.78
C THR A 759 22.79 -15.17 4.14
N HIS A 760 22.88 -13.96 4.67
CA HIS A 760 23.57 -13.74 5.94
C HIS A 760 22.74 -14.19 7.16
N HIS A 761 21.42 -14.11 7.06
CA HIS A 761 20.50 -14.40 8.17
C HIS A 761 20.06 -15.87 8.26
N PHE A 762 20.04 -16.62 7.16
CA PHE A 762 19.55 -18.01 7.16
C PHE A 762 20.63 -19.05 6.88
N ASN A 763 20.44 -20.26 7.42
CA ASN A 763 21.35 -21.40 7.27
C ASN A 763 20.63 -22.68 6.83
N THR A 764 19.83 -22.60 5.77
CA THR A 764 19.21 -23.74 5.08
C THR A 764 20.24 -24.47 4.19
N SER A 765 19.87 -25.60 3.59
CA SER A 765 20.81 -26.38 2.77
C SER A 765 21.26 -25.59 1.54
N ASN A 766 22.57 -25.61 1.27
CA ASN A 766 23.17 -24.96 0.10
C ASN A 766 23.52 -25.97 -1.02
N ASP A 767 23.01 -27.21 -0.93
CA ASP A 767 23.35 -28.29 -1.86
C ASP A 767 22.89 -27.99 -3.30
N PHE A 768 21.70 -27.38 -3.45
CA PHE A 768 21.22 -26.94 -4.77
C PHE A 768 22.22 -25.98 -5.41
N LYS A 769 22.59 -24.89 -4.72
CA LYS A 769 23.57 -23.93 -5.25
C LYS A 769 24.91 -24.59 -5.57
N GLN A 770 25.38 -25.56 -4.77
CA GLN A 770 26.63 -26.27 -5.07
C GLN A 770 26.53 -27.12 -6.34
N SER A 771 25.38 -27.75 -6.58
CA SER A 771 25.15 -28.65 -7.71
C SER A 771 24.70 -27.96 -9.01
N ALA A 772 23.96 -26.86 -8.94
CA ALA A 772 23.42 -26.15 -10.10
C ALA A 772 24.51 -25.65 -11.04
N VAL A 773 24.29 -25.75 -12.35
CA VAL A 773 25.17 -25.16 -13.37
C VAL A 773 25.07 -23.64 -13.32
N THR A 774 23.84 -23.10 -13.37
CA THR A 774 23.59 -21.67 -13.18
C THR A 774 23.38 -21.38 -11.70
N LYS A 775 24.34 -20.68 -11.09
CA LYS A 775 24.34 -20.45 -9.64
C LYS A 775 23.30 -19.37 -9.24
N PRO A 776 22.38 -19.67 -8.30
CA PRO A 776 21.54 -18.65 -7.71
C PRO A 776 22.37 -17.60 -6.94
N GLN A 777 21.79 -16.41 -6.75
CA GLN A 777 22.41 -15.30 -6.03
C GLN A 777 22.67 -15.67 -4.57
N PHE A 778 21.61 -16.08 -3.89
CA PHE A 778 21.61 -16.32 -2.45
C PHE A 778 22.01 -17.76 -2.13
N ASP A 779 22.47 -17.98 -0.90
CA ASP A 779 22.62 -19.33 -0.38
C ASP A 779 21.28 -19.78 0.22
N GLY A 780 20.92 -21.05 0.02
CA GLY A 780 19.82 -21.64 0.78
C GLY A 780 18.40 -21.17 0.42
N THR A 781 18.18 -20.69 -0.80
CA THR A 781 16.84 -20.37 -1.32
C THR A 781 16.15 -21.53 -2.04
N THR A 782 16.84 -22.65 -2.25
CA THR A 782 16.27 -23.85 -2.89
C THR A 782 16.80 -25.10 -2.22
N TYR A 783 15.91 -25.86 -1.60
CA TYR A 783 16.24 -27.05 -0.80
C TYR A 783 14.97 -27.87 -0.49
N SER A 784 15.17 -29.08 0.02
CA SER A 784 14.09 -30.02 0.34
C SER A 784 14.31 -30.67 1.70
N PHE A 785 13.24 -31.23 2.25
CA PHE A 785 13.29 -32.10 3.41
C PHE A 785 12.02 -32.96 3.49
N VAL A 786 12.09 -34.06 4.21
CA VAL A 786 10.94 -34.92 4.52
C VAL A 786 10.52 -34.68 5.97
N TYR A 787 9.23 -34.47 6.20
CA TYR A 787 8.64 -34.41 7.54
C TYR A 787 7.35 -35.23 7.55
N GLY A 788 7.26 -36.23 8.43
CA GLY A 788 6.14 -37.17 8.42
C GLY A 788 6.02 -37.86 7.07
N ASP A 789 4.82 -37.82 6.48
CA ASP A 789 4.54 -38.42 5.16
C ASP A 789 4.69 -37.45 3.97
N ALA A 790 5.34 -36.30 4.19
CA ALA A 790 5.44 -35.24 3.19
C ALA A 790 6.88 -34.90 2.81
N LEU A 791 7.13 -34.87 1.49
CA LEU A 791 8.29 -34.22 0.89
C LEU A 791 7.98 -32.74 0.65
N PHE A 792 8.76 -31.86 1.27
CA PHE A 792 8.73 -30.42 1.02
C PHE A 792 9.78 -30.04 -0.01
N LEU A 793 9.37 -29.28 -1.03
CA LEU A 793 10.19 -28.77 -2.12
C LEU A 793 10.14 -27.23 -2.07
N ILE A 794 11.15 -26.63 -1.45
CA ILE A 794 11.27 -25.18 -1.32
C ILE A 794 12.16 -24.69 -2.46
N PHE A 795 11.68 -23.78 -3.29
CA PHE A 795 12.49 -23.29 -4.40
C PHE A 795 12.22 -21.84 -4.77
N SER A 796 13.25 -21.21 -5.31
CA SER A 796 13.24 -19.83 -5.75
C SER A 796 13.06 -19.73 -7.26
N MET A 797 12.18 -18.82 -7.67
CA MET A 797 12.02 -18.43 -9.07
C MET A 797 12.66 -17.08 -9.37
N GLN A 798 13.26 -16.41 -8.39
CA GLN A 798 13.72 -15.03 -8.51
C GLN A 798 14.91 -14.87 -9.45
N ASP A 799 15.70 -15.93 -9.55
CA ASP A 799 16.89 -16.04 -10.40
C ASP A 799 16.61 -16.56 -11.81
N TYR A 800 15.34 -16.61 -12.26
CA TYR A 800 14.94 -17.13 -13.58
C TYR A 800 15.66 -16.49 -14.78
N TRP A 801 16.12 -15.25 -14.61
CA TRP A 801 16.79 -14.46 -15.63
C TRP A 801 18.29 -14.80 -15.75
N ARG A 802 18.85 -15.57 -14.80
CA ARG A 802 20.24 -16.02 -14.86
C ARG A 802 20.41 -17.09 -15.94
N GLY A 803 21.51 -17.01 -16.68
CA GLY A 803 21.74 -17.85 -17.85
C GLY A 803 21.03 -17.31 -19.10
N THR A 804 20.37 -18.19 -19.86
CA THR A 804 19.57 -17.78 -21.03
C THR A 804 18.09 -17.95 -20.71
N TYR A 805 17.30 -16.90 -20.98
CA TYR A 805 15.85 -16.92 -20.84
C TYR A 805 15.19 -16.14 -22.00
N SER A 806 13.92 -16.42 -22.25
CA SER A 806 13.12 -15.73 -23.26
C SER A 806 11.64 -15.82 -22.93
N TYR A 807 10.99 -14.65 -22.81
CA TYR A 807 9.55 -14.57 -22.65
C TYR A 807 8.80 -15.05 -23.90
N GLU A 808 9.33 -14.80 -25.10
CA GLU A 808 8.68 -15.15 -26.37
C GLU A 808 8.59 -16.66 -26.55
N SER A 809 9.66 -17.40 -26.22
CA SER A 809 9.67 -18.86 -26.28
C SER A 809 9.22 -19.53 -24.99
N GLY A 810 9.03 -18.78 -23.90
CA GLY A 810 8.66 -19.32 -22.60
C GLY A 810 9.73 -20.23 -21.98
N THR A 811 11.00 -19.93 -22.21
CA THR A 811 12.15 -20.77 -21.80
C THR A 811 13.04 -20.07 -20.79
N SER A 812 13.60 -20.82 -19.84
CA SER A 812 14.60 -20.36 -18.87
C SER A 812 15.49 -21.54 -18.49
N ILE A 813 16.76 -21.50 -18.88
CA ILE A 813 17.72 -22.58 -18.58
C ILE A 813 17.81 -22.83 -17.07
N TYR A 814 17.82 -21.77 -16.26
CA TYR A 814 17.86 -21.92 -14.80
C TYR A 814 16.65 -22.70 -14.27
N LEU A 815 15.43 -22.41 -14.76
CA LEU A 815 14.24 -23.12 -14.30
C LEU A 815 14.13 -24.54 -14.91
N GLU A 816 14.45 -24.69 -16.19
CA GLU A 816 14.27 -25.93 -16.95
C GLU A 816 15.35 -26.98 -16.71
N ASP A 817 16.61 -26.55 -16.54
CA ASP A 817 17.75 -27.46 -16.42
C ASP A 817 18.23 -27.57 -14.97
N ASP A 818 18.25 -26.47 -14.21
CA ASP A 818 18.74 -26.50 -12.83
C ASP A 818 17.62 -26.83 -11.82
N VAL A 819 16.57 -26.00 -11.76
CA VAL A 819 15.48 -26.19 -10.78
C VAL A 819 14.67 -27.45 -11.08
N ALA A 820 14.24 -27.66 -12.33
CA ALA A 820 13.40 -28.82 -12.67
C ALA A 820 14.13 -30.17 -12.48
N ASP A 821 15.40 -30.28 -12.88
CA ASP A 821 16.16 -31.52 -12.66
C ASP A 821 16.42 -31.76 -11.17
N TRP A 822 16.65 -30.69 -10.41
CA TRP A 822 16.73 -30.80 -8.96
C TRP A 822 15.41 -31.31 -8.36
N LEU A 823 14.25 -30.76 -8.77
CA LEU A 823 12.94 -31.24 -8.33
C LEU A 823 12.74 -32.74 -8.65
N ARG A 824 13.08 -33.17 -9.88
CA ARG A 824 13.04 -34.59 -10.28
C ARG A 824 13.94 -35.46 -9.41
N ALA A 825 15.15 -34.99 -9.11
CA ALA A 825 16.09 -35.70 -8.25
C ALA A 825 15.56 -35.86 -6.82
N GLN A 826 14.94 -34.82 -6.25
CA GLN A 826 14.35 -34.89 -4.91
C GLN A 826 13.18 -35.87 -4.85
N VAL A 827 12.25 -35.82 -5.81
CA VAL A 827 11.12 -36.75 -5.87
C VAL A 827 11.61 -38.19 -6.08
N THR A 828 12.64 -38.39 -6.90
CA THR A 828 13.25 -39.71 -7.13
C THR A 828 13.92 -40.25 -5.87
N ALA A 829 14.53 -39.39 -5.05
CA ALA A 829 15.20 -39.76 -3.81
C ALA A 829 14.21 -40.12 -2.67
N HIS A 830 12.96 -39.66 -2.76
CA HIS A 830 11.93 -39.83 -1.72
C HIS A 830 10.63 -40.46 -2.27
N PRO A 831 10.71 -41.65 -2.90
CA PRO A 831 9.58 -42.26 -3.60
C PRO A 831 8.45 -42.71 -2.66
N ASP A 832 8.76 -42.92 -1.38
CA ASP A 832 7.83 -43.46 -0.37
C ASP A 832 6.99 -42.38 0.32
N THR A 833 7.18 -41.10 -0.01
CA THR A 833 6.38 -40.00 0.54
C THR A 833 5.01 -39.94 -0.12
N LYS A 834 3.94 -39.90 0.69
CA LYS A 834 2.57 -39.76 0.17
C LYS A 834 2.30 -38.37 -0.40
N TRP A 835 2.75 -37.33 0.30
CA TRP A 835 2.48 -35.94 -0.05
C TRP A 835 3.70 -35.24 -0.63
N ARG A 836 3.52 -34.51 -1.74
CA ARG A 836 4.53 -33.65 -2.34
C ARG A 836 4.04 -32.21 -2.26
N ILE A 837 4.67 -31.43 -1.39
CA ILE A 837 4.30 -30.04 -1.10
C ILE A 837 5.40 -29.12 -1.62
N ALA A 838 5.05 -28.22 -2.53
CA ALA A 838 5.96 -27.20 -3.03
C ALA A 838 5.69 -25.85 -2.35
N ALA A 839 6.74 -25.06 -2.13
CA ALA A 839 6.62 -23.70 -1.61
C ALA A 839 7.45 -22.73 -2.44
N VAL A 840 6.82 -21.64 -2.88
CA VAL A 840 7.41 -20.61 -3.77
C VAL A 840 6.95 -19.22 -3.35
N HIS A 841 7.68 -18.18 -3.72
CA HIS A 841 7.20 -16.81 -3.50
C HIS A 841 6.18 -16.36 -4.55
N LYS A 842 6.63 -16.12 -5.79
CA LYS A 842 5.76 -15.59 -6.84
C LYS A 842 4.68 -16.59 -7.25
N ASN A 843 3.48 -16.07 -7.50
CA ASN A 843 2.34 -16.89 -7.85
C ASN A 843 2.46 -17.49 -9.26
N LEU A 844 2.29 -18.82 -9.37
CA LEU A 844 2.00 -19.50 -10.63
C LEU A 844 0.57 -19.20 -11.08
N PHE A 845 -0.36 -19.11 -10.13
CA PHE A 845 -1.72 -18.64 -10.34
C PHE A 845 -2.12 -17.65 -9.25
N THR A 846 -2.77 -16.56 -9.66
CA THR A 846 -3.39 -15.56 -8.78
C THR A 846 -4.50 -14.83 -9.52
N GLY A 847 -5.47 -14.33 -8.77
CA GLY A 847 -6.61 -13.55 -9.25
C GLY A 847 -6.51 -12.07 -8.93
N SER A 848 -5.34 -11.56 -8.55
CA SER A 848 -5.16 -10.17 -8.15
C SER A 848 -4.18 -9.46 -9.11
N SER A 849 -3.62 -8.32 -8.72
CA SER A 849 -2.89 -7.39 -9.60
C SER A 849 -1.64 -7.94 -10.28
N HIS A 850 -1.06 -9.06 -9.82
CA HIS A 850 0.08 -9.69 -10.50
C HIS A 850 -0.32 -10.83 -11.44
N GLN A 851 -1.63 -11.02 -11.68
CA GLN A 851 -2.13 -12.00 -12.63
C GLN A 851 -1.50 -11.85 -14.02
N ASP A 852 -1.24 -10.60 -14.42
CA ASP A 852 -0.74 -10.23 -15.74
C ASP A 852 0.75 -9.88 -15.79
N ASP A 853 1.51 -10.23 -14.73
CA ASP A 853 2.96 -10.14 -14.73
C ASP A 853 3.56 -11.05 -15.81
N THR A 854 4.53 -10.52 -16.55
CA THR A 854 5.07 -11.18 -17.74
C THR A 854 5.85 -12.44 -17.36
N GLU A 855 6.57 -12.41 -16.23
CA GLU A 855 7.26 -13.58 -15.68
C GLU A 855 6.33 -14.73 -15.27
N SER A 856 5.10 -14.46 -14.86
CA SER A 856 4.15 -15.49 -14.44
C SER A 856 3.79 -16.43 -15.60
N VAL A 857 3.77 -15.91 -16.84
CA VAL A 857 3.60 -16.73 -18.05
C VAL A 857 4.80 -17.64 -18.27
N LEU A 858 6.01 -17.11 -18.11
CA LEU A 858 7.26 -17.87 -18.23
C LEU A 858 7.32 -18.98 -17.18
N PHE A 859 7.04 -18.68 -15.92
CA PHE A 859 7.04 -19.69 -14.84
C PHE A 859 6.02 -20.79 -15.09
N ARG A 860 4.83 -20.43 -15.58
CA ARG A 860 3.83 -21.43 -15.94
C ARG A 860 4.28 -22.33 -17.09
N ALA A 861 4.94 -21.76 -18.10
CA ALA A 861 5.42 -22.51 -19.26
C ALA A 861 6.52 -23.52 -18.89
N THR A 862 7.45 -23.13 -18.01
CA THR A 862 8.59 -23.96 -17.62
C THR A 862 8.25 -24.96 -16.51
N LEU A 863 7.52 -24.53 -15.48
CA LEU A 863 7.38 -25.33 -14.24
C LEU A 863 6.09 -26.16 -14.18
N LEU A 864 4.96 -25.71 -14.74
CA LEU A 864 3.72 -26.51 -14.66
C LEU A 864 3.86 -27.92 -15.27
N PRO A 865 4.53 -28.12 -16.42
CA PRO A 865 4.76 -29.47 -16.94
C PRO A 865 5.55 -30.34 -15.96
N VAL A 866 6.54 -29.77 -15.27
CA VAL A 866 7.36 -30.46 -14.27
C VAL A 866 6.53 -30.79 -13.02
N LEU A 867 5.73 -29.84 -12.52
CA LEU A 867 4.84 -30.10 -11.38
C LEU A 867 3.80 -31.18 -11.70
N ASN A 868 3.32 -31.24 -12.95
CA ASN A 868 2.47 -32.33 -13.44
C ASN A 868 3.20 -33.67 -13.51
N GLU A 869 4.42 -33.68 -14.07
CA GLU A 869 5.27 -34.88 -14.19
C GLU A 869 5.55 -35.50 -12.82
N LEU A 870 5.75 -34.64 -11.82
CA LEU A 870 6.13 -35.01 -10.46
C LEU A 870 4.94 -35.23 -9.53
N ASP A 871 3.70 -35.27 -10.04
CA ASP A 871 2.45 -35.39 -9.27
C ASP A 871 2.50 -34.51 -7.98
N ILE A 872 2.78 -33.21 -8.14
CA ILE A 872 2.80 -32.27 -7.01
C ILE A 872 1.37 -32.06 -6.52
N ASP A 873 1.16 -32.22 -5.22
CA ASP A 873 -0.18 -32.23 -4.62
C ASP A 873 -0.65 -30.83 -4.25
N PHE A 874 0.26 -30.08 -3.62
CA PHE A 874 -0.06 -28.83 -2.96
C PHE A 874 1.07 -27.81 -3.15
N VAL A 875 0.74 -26.63 -3.67
CA VAL A 875 1.66 -25.52 -3.87
C VAL A 875 1.25 -24.36 -2.98
N ILE A 876 2.14 -23.98 -2.06
CA ILE A 876 2.01 -22.83 -1.17
C ILE A 876 2.79 -21.66 -1.79
N GLN A 877 2.13 -20.51 -1.96
CA GLN A 877 2.66 -19.35 -2.69
C GLN A 877 2.65 -18.09 -1.81
N GLY A 878 3.36 -17.03 -2.16
CA GLY A 878 3.29 -15.71 -1.51
C GLY A 878 2.85 -14.61 -2.47
N HIS A 879 3.50 -13.45 -2.39
CA HIS A 879 3.54 -12.33 -3.33
C HIS A 879 2.21 -11.55 -3.51
N ASP A 880 1.14 -12.22 -3.89
CA ASP A 880 -0.18 -11.60 -3.98
C ASP A 880 -0.81 -11.48 -2.59
N HIS A 881 -1.04 -10.24 -2.15
CA HIS A 881 -1.55 -9.93 -0.82
C HIS A 881 -3.08 -10.14 -0.72
N ILE A 882 -3.54 -11.31 -1.12
CA ILE A 882 -4.94 -11.76 -1.16
C ILE A 882 -5.06 -13.25 -0.79
N TYR A 883 -6.22 -13.66 -0.25
CA TYR A 883 -6.48 -15.06 0.10
C TYR A 883 -7.05 -15.82 -1.10
N GLU A 884 -6.45 -16.95 -1.45
CA GLU A 884 -6.81 -17.69 -2.67
C GLU A 884 -6.67 -19.20 -2.49
N VAL A 885 -7.76 -19.94 -2.72
CA VAL A 885 -7.77 -21.41 -2.81
C VAL A 885 -8.15 -21.81 -4.25
N MET A 886 -7.20 -22.39 -4.98
CA MET A 886 -7.32 -22.64 -6.41
C MET A 886 -7.05 -24.11 -6.77
N GLY A 887 -7.94 -24.73 -7.54
CA GLY A 887 -7.80 -26.11 -8.04
C GLY A 887 -8.58 -27.17 -7.26
N PRO A 888 -8.19 -28.46 -7.32
CA PRO A 888 -7.02 -29.00 -7.99
C PRO A 888 -6.97 -28.70 -9.49
N ILE A 889 -5.82 -28.22 -9.97
CA ILE A 889 -5.58 -27.81 -11.37
C ILE A 889 -4.79 -28.92 -12.07
N ASN A 890 -5.25 -29.33 -13.24
CA ASN A 890 -4.42 -30.09 -14.17
C ASN A 890 -3.41 -29.13 -14.83
N ASN A 891 -2.15 -29.25 -14.45
CA ASN A 891 -1.10 -28.30 -14.79
C ASN A 891 -0.78 -28.21 -16.29
N LEU A 892 -1.04 -29.27 -17.07
CA LEU A 892 -0.85 -29.26 -18.53
C LEU A 892 -1.96 -28.48 -19.25
N THR A 893 -3.20 -28.69 -18.84
CA THR A 893 -4.37 -28.05 -19.47
C THR A 893 -4.72 -26.71 -18.84
N LYS A 894 -4.22 -26.43 -17.63
CA LYS A 894 -4.55 -25.26 -16.80
C LYS A 894 -6.05 -25.16 -16.53
N THR A 895 -6.69 -26.29 -16.25
CA THR A 895 -8.12 -26.39 -15.93
C THR A 895 -8.34 -27.15 -14.64
N VAL A 896 -9.47 -26.93 -13.96
CA VAL A 896 -9.83 -27.67 -12.76
C VAL A 896 -10.07 -29.14 -13.10
N VAL A 897 -9.51 -30.05 -12.30
CA VAL A 897 -9.75 -31.49 -12.45
C VAL A 897 -11.23 -31.79 -12.18
N PRO A 898 -11.96 -32.44 -13.11
CA PRO A 898 -13.37 -32.74 -12.90
C PRO A 898 -13.62 -33.60 -11.65
N ASN A 899 -14.68 -33.30 -10.89
CA ASN A 899 -15.08 -34.02 -9.66
C ASN A 899 -14.03 -34.04 -8.53
N SER A 900 -13.02 -33.17 -8.59
CA SER A 900 -11.97 -33.08 -7.56
C SER A 900 -12.33 -32.18 -6.37
N VAL A 901 -13.50 -31.54 -6.39
CA VAL A 901 -13.94 -30.58 -5.36
C VAL A 901 -15.26 -31.05 -4.79
N ALA A 902 -15.31 -31.20 -3.47
CA ALA A 902 -16.51 -31.54 -2.70
C ALA A 902 -16.65 -30.60 -1.48
N ASP A 903 -17.79 -30.64 -0.81
CA ASP A 903 -18.04 -29.99 0.48
C ASP A 903 -17.82 -28.46 0.55
N VAL A 904 -17.71 -27.77 -0.59
CA VAL A 904 -17.64 -26.31 -0.63
C VAL A 904 -19.00 -25.71 -0.25
N VAL A 905 -18.99 -24.80 0.72
CA VAL A 905 -20.20 -24.14 1.21
C VAL A 905 -20.43 -22.87 0.41
N SER A 906 -21.66 -22.69 -0.09
CA SER A 906 -22.10 -21.44 -0.71
C SER A 906 -22.48 -20.42 0.35
N VAL A 907 -21.87 -19.24 0.29
CA VAL A 907 -22.11 -18.09 1.17
C VAL A 907 -22.42 -16.83 0.36
N PRO A 908 -22.98 -15.76 0.98
CA PRO A 908 -23.25 -14.52 0.27
C PRO A 908 -22.00 -13.96 -0.41
N VAL A 909 -22.18 -13.54 -1.67
CA VAL A 909 -21.13 -12.92 -2.47
C VAL A 909 -20.79 -11.54 -1.91
N HIS A 910 -19.49 -11.29 -1.72
CA HIS A 910 -18.96 -9.98 -1.35
C HIS A 910 -17.85 -9.60 -2.33
N SER A 911 -18.01 -8.52 -3.10
CA SER A 911 -17.14 -8.16 -4.23
C SER A 911 -15.64 -8.22 -3.92
N ASN A 912 -15.23 -7.76 -2.74
CA ASN A 912 -13.82 -7.69 -2.36
C ASN A 912 -13.39 -8.79 -1.39
N LYS A 913 -14.32 -9.35 -0.60
CA LYS A 913 -14.00 -10.31 0.48
C LYS A 913 -14.18 -11.77 0.07
N ASN A 914 -15.17 -12.04 -0.78
CA ASN A 914 -15.48 -13.37 -1.29
C ASN A 914 -16.36 -13.26 -2.55
N PRO A 915 -15.82 -12.80 -3.70
CA PRO A 915 -16.61 -12.60 -4.91
C PRO A 915 -17.20 -13.89 -5.51
N LYS A 916 -16.66 -15.07 -5.15
CA LYS A 916 -17.23 -16.36 -5.54
C LYS A 916 -18.35 -16.83 -4.61
N GLY A 917 -18.42 -16.31 -3.39
CA GLY A 917 -19.36 -16.78 -2.37
C GLY A 917 -19.11 -18.25 -1.99
N GLN A 918 -17.84 -18.66 -1.92
CA GLN A 918 -17.42 -20.03 -1.63
C GLN A 918 -16.55 -20.04 -0.37
N GLU A 919 -16.71 -21.04 0.50
CA GLU A 919 -15.79 -21.27 1.62
C GLU A 919 -15.69 -22.75 1.99
N GLY A 920 -14.59 -23.09 2.66
CA GLY A 920 -14.19 -24.46 2.95
C GLY A 920 -14.00 -25.34 1.72
N GLY A 921 -14.23 -26.64 1.89
CA GLY A 921 -14.15 -27.63 0.82
C GLY A 921 -13.20 -28.79 1.11
N THR A 922 -13.41 -29.87 0.37
CA THR A 922 -12.55 -31.05 0.29
C THR A 922 -12.00 -31.15 -1.14
N PHE A 923 -10.68 -31.15 -1.28
CA PHE A 923 -9.97 -31.08 -2.57
C PHE A 923 -9.16 -32.36 -2.82
N THR A 924 -9.51 -33.11 -3.87
CA THR A 924 -8.92 -34.40 -4.23
C THR A 924 -7.83 -34.24 -5.30
N VAL A 925 -6.57 -34.44 -4.93
CA VAL A 925 -5.38 -34.06 -5.74
C VAL A 925 -4.74 -35.19 -6.55
N ASP A 926 -5.43 -36.32 -6.75
CA ASP A 926 -4.85 -37.48 -7.47
C ASP A 926 -4.39 -37.18 -8.91
N ASP A 927 -5.07 -36.26 -9.60
CA ASP A 927 -4.82 -35.92 -11.00
C ASP A 927 -4.55 -34.41 -11.23
N GLY A 928 -4.23 -33.67 -10.16
CA GLY A 928 -3.93 -32.23 -10.25
C GLY A 928 -3.46 -31.60 -8.93
N THR A 929 -3.00 -30.36 -9.01
CA THR A 929 -2.34 -29.65 -7.91
C THR A 929 -3.25 -28.58 -7.32
N LEU A 930 -3.37 -28.51 -5.99
CA LEU A 930 -4.01 -27.39 -5.32
C LEU A 930 -3.01 -26.24 -5.09
N TYR A 931 -3.40 -25.00 -5.39
CA TYR A 931 -2.59 -23.80 -5.21
C TYR A 931 -3.21 -22.91 -4.13
N PHE A 932 -2.38 -22.38 -3.23
CA PHE A 932 -2.85 -21.66 -2.06
C PHE A 932 -2.00 -20.43 -1.73
N VAL A 933 -2.68 -19.31 -1.41
CA VAL A 933 -2.13 -18.08 -0.86
C VAL A 933 -2.96 -17.70 0.35
N ASN A 934 -2.34 -17.46 1.51
CA ASN A 934 -3.11 -17.09 2.71
C ASN A 934 -3.34 -15.58 2.86
N SER A 935 -3.06 -14.77 1.83
CA SER A 935 -2.87 -13.31 1.86
C SER A 935 -1.48 -12.88 2.32
N THR A 936 -1.33 -12.32 3.52
CA THR A 936 -0.07 -11.72 3.97
C THR A 936 -0.11 -11.52 5.48
N SER A 937 1.02 -11.80 6.12
CA SER A 937 1.22 -11.60 7.56
C SER A 937 1.47 -10.15 7.94
N GLY A 938 1.70 -9.27 6.97
CA GLY A 938 1.99 -7.84 7.13
C GLY A 938 0.77 -6.95 6.90
N ARG A 939 1.01 -5.73 6.40
CA ARG A 939 -0.02 -4.68 6.25
C ARG A 939 -0.65 -4.59 4.86
N LYS A 940 0.13 -4.75 3.79
CA LYS A 940 -0.32 -4.50 2.39
C LYS A 940 -1.46 -5.40 1.98
N ARG A 941 -2.36 -4.95 1.10
CA ARG A 941 -3.54 -5.73 0.69
C ARG A 941 -3.84 -5.50 -0.77
N TYR A 942 -4.14 -6.58 -1.48
CA TYR A 942 -4.68 -6.53 -2.83
C TYR A 942 -6.12 -7.01 -2.86
N TYR A 943 -6.77 -6.80 -4.00
CA TYR A 943 -8.20 -7.02 -4.18
C TYR A 943 -8.46 -7.93 -5.37
N PRO A 944 -9.49 -8.77 -5.29
CA PRO A 944 -9.78 -9.74 -6.32
C PRO A 944 -10.19 -9.05 -7.62
N TYR A 945 -9.72 -9.57 -8.75
CA TYR A 945 -10.28 -9.26 -10.06
C TYR A 945 -11.63 -9.94 -10.23
N THR A 946 -12.52 -9.28 -10.97
CA THR A 946 -13.77 -9.88 -11.43
C THR A 946 -13.50 -10.86 -12.58
N GLN A 947 -14.44 -11.78 -12.82
CA GLN A 947 -14.39 -12.68 -13.98
C GLN A 947 -14.11 -11.93 -15.30
N ALA A 948 -14.81 -10.82 -15.53
CA ALA A 948 -14.64 -10.02 -16.75
C ALA A 948 -13.24 -9.39 -16.85
N GLN A 949 -12.62 -8.99 -15.74
CA GLN A 949 -11.26 -8.47 -15.74
C GLN A 949 -10.24 -9.56 -16.06
N MET A 950 -10.41 -10.76 -15.50
CA MET A 950 -9.56 -11.90 -15.82
C MET A 950 -9.70 -12.26 -17.30
N GLU A 951 -10.93 -12.39 -17.82
CA GLU A 951 -11.18 -12.69 -19.24
C GLU A 951 -10.60 -11.61 -20.17
N ALA A 952 -10.69 -10.33 -19.80
CA ALA A 952 -10.11 -9.23 -20.57
C ALA A 952 -8.56 -9.25 -20.59
N ASN A 953 -7.93 -9.85 -19.57
CA ASN A 953 -6.48 -9.96 -19.47
C ASN A 953 -5.93 -11.27 -20.07
N TYR A 954 -6.75 -12.04 -20.78
CA TYR A 954 -6.36 -13.33 -21.36
C TYR A 954 -5.05 -13.27 -22.16
N ASP A 955 -4.88 -12.26 -23.01
CA ASP A 955 -3.68 -12.11 -23.84
C ASP A 955 -2.39 -11.95 -23.02
N LYS A 956 -2.52 -11.47 -21.78
CA LYS A 956 -1.39 -11.28 -20.86
C LYS A 956 -1.07 -12.54 -20.06
N HIS A 957 -2.06 -13.21 -19.50
CA HIS A 957 -1.82 -14.36 -18.61
C HIS A 957 -1.87 -15.72 -19.32
N GLN A 958 -2.55 -15.84 -20.47
CA GLN A 958 -2.65 -17.06 -21.28
C GLN A 958 -3.22 -18.28 -20.52
N VAL A 959 -4.33 -18.07 -19.82
CA VAL A 959 -5.07 -19.09 -19.06
C VAL A 959 -6.55 -18.99 -19.41
N ALA A 960 -7.09 -19.97 -20.12
CA ALA A 960 -8.51 -19.96 -20.48
C ALA A 960 -9.38 -20.24 -19.25
N ASN A 961 -10.54 -19.59 -19.18
CA ASN A 961 -11.50 -19.74 -18.06
C ASN A 961 -10.85 -19.57 -16.68
N TYR A 962 -9.94 -18.59 -16.54
CA TYR A 962 -9.12 -18.43 -15.33
C TYR A 962 -9.97 -18.26 -14.06
N TRP A 963 -11.11 -17.59 -14.17
CA TRP A 963 -12.09 -17.48 -13.08
C TRP A 963 -12.48 -18.84 -12.48
N ASP A 964 -12.54 -19.90 -13.28
CA ASP A 964 -12.96 -21.22 -12.82
C ASP A 964 -11.90 -21.91 -11.95
N LEU A 965 -10.64 -21.46 -11.97
CA LEU A 965 -9.58 -22.04 -11.16
C LEU A 965 -9.77 -21.76 -9.65
N PHE A 966 -10.50 -20.71 -9.28
CA PHE A 966 -10.86 -20.39 -7.90
C PHE A 966 -12.08 -21.23 -7.50
N THR A 967 -11.80 -22.34 -6.85
CA THR A 967 -12.75 -23.41 -6.48
C THR A 967 -13.14 -23.36 -5.01
N GLY A 968 -12.27 -22.79 -4.16
CA GLY A 968 -12.54 -22.52 -2.74
C GLY A 968 -12.73 -21.03 -2.48
N LYS A 969 -12.43 -20.58 -1.25
CA LYS A 969 -12.52 -19.17 -0.90
C LYS A 969 -11.45 -18.36 -1.63
N TYR A 970 -11.88 -17.21 -2.14
CA TYR A 970 -11.05 -16.28 -2.89
C TYR A 970 -11.48 -14.87 -2.53
N GLY A 971 -10.57 -13.99 -2.09
CA GLY A 971 -10.88 -12.61 -1.72
C GLY A 971 -10.00 -12.08 -0.59
N GLN A 972 -10.34 -10.90 -0.07
CA GLN A 972 -9.49 -10.17 0.88
C GLN A 972 -9.96 -10.35 2.35
N PRO A 973 -9.14 -10.97 3.23
CA PRO A 973 -9.38 -11.05 4.67
C PRO A 973 -9.54 -9.71 5.40
N GLY A 974 -8.84 -8.66 4.97
CA GLY A 974 -8.87 -7.32 5.56
C GLY A 974 -8.01 -7.15 6.82
N ALA A 975 -7.30 -8.17 7.26
CA ALA A 975 -6.41 -8.19 8.43
C ALA A 975 -5.21 -9.11 8.18
N PRO A 976 -4.10 -8.98 8.94
CA PRO A 976 -2.94 -9.85 8.78
C PRO A 976 -3.33 -11.32 8.97
N THR A 977 -2.70 -12.23 8.23
CA THR A 977 -3.07 -13.64 8.23
C THR A 977 -1.91 -14.57 8.52
N TYR A 978 -2.26 -15.73 9.07
CA TYR A 978 -1.41 -16.92 9.09
C TYR A 978 -2.27 -18.16 8.88
N SER A 979 -1.66 -19.28 8.50
CA SER A 979 -2.36 -20.57 8.41
C SER A 979 -1.67 -21.62 9.25
N LYS A 980 -2.46 -22.44 9.96
CA LYS A 980 -2.02 -23.70 10.55
C LYS A 980 -2.34 -24.80 9.55
N ILE A 981 -1.34 -25.58 9.18
CA ILE A 981 -1.48 -26.67 8.21
C ILE A 981 -1.11 -27.97 8.91
N THR A 982 -2.05 -28.91 8.99
CA THR A 982 -1.86 -30.22 9.63
C THR A 982 -1.83 -31.30 8.57
N VAL A 983 -0.73 -32.05 8.52
CA VAL A 983 -0.48 -33.10 7.53
C VAL A 983 -0.53 -34.46 8.23
N SER A 984 -1.37 -35.35 7.72
CA SER A 984 -1.51 -36.74 8.16
C SER A 984 -1.33 -37.67 6.96
N SER A 985 -1.28 -38.99 7.18
CA SER A 985 -1.28 -39.95 6.07
C SER A 985 -2.62 -40.00 5.32
N SER A 986 -3.71 -39.43 5.85
CA SER A 986 -5.02 -39.42 5.17
C SER A 986 -5.33 -38.11 4.46
N SER A 987 -4.89 -36.97 5.00
CA SER A 987 -5.27 -35.64 4.52
C SER A 987 -4.29 -34.55 4.93
N ILE A 988 -4.39 -33.40 4.27
CA ILE A 988 -3.83 -32.12 4.70
C ILE A 988 -4.98 -31.20 5.09
N GLN A 989 -5.04 -30.75 6.33
CA GLN A 989 -6.00 -29.77 6.83
C GLN A 989 -5.36 -28.38 6.83
N VAL A 990 -6.05 -27.37 6.29
CA VAL A 990 -5.59 -25.98 6.27
C VAL A 990 -6.61 -25.13 7.02
N ASP A 991 -6.17 -24.52 8.12
CA ASP A 991 -6.97 -23.56 8.89
C ASP A 991 -6.29 -22.18 8.85
N SER A 992 -6.96 -21.21 8.24
CA SER A 992 -6.42 -19.86 8.05
C SER A 992 -7.08 -18.88 9.01
N TYR A 993 -6.27 -18.05 9.67
CA TYR A 993 -6.73 -17.13 10.71
C TYR A 993 -6.30 -15.71 10.39
N THR A 994 -7.17 -14.74 10.68
CA THR A 994 -6.77 -13.33 10.81
C THR A 994 -6.22 -13.05 12.21
N ALA A 995 -5.23 -12.19 12.30
CA ALA A 995 -4.60 -11.70 13.53
C ALA A 995 -4.91 -10.22 13.78
N SER A 996 -4.78 -9.78 15.03
CA SER A 996 -5.03 -8.40 15.46
C SER A 996 -4.12 -7.99 16.62
N SER A 997 -4.10 -6.69 16.95
CA SER A 997 -3.33 -6.14 18.06
C SER A 997 -3.63 -6.76 19.42
N SER A 998 -4.81 -7.36 19.59
CA SER A 998 -5.21 -8.03 20.83
C SER A 998 -4.79 -9.51 20.89
N ALA A 999 -3.95 -9.98 19.95
CA ALA A 999 -3.52 -11.38 19.81
C ALA A 999 -4.68 -12.38 19.64
N VAL A 1000 -5.81 -11.92 19.08
CA VAL A 1000 -7.00 -12.75 18.84
C VAL A 1000 -6.90 -13.41 17.47
N ALA A 1001 -6.99 -14.75 17.43
CA ALA A 1001 -7.15 -15.52 16.20
C ALA A 1001 -8.64 -15.61 15.84
N THR A 1002 -8.99 -15.18 14.62
CA THR A 1002 -10.34 -15.42 14.07
C THR A 1002 -10.21 -16.32 12.86
N LEU A 1003 -10.87 -17.48 12.89
CA LEU A 1003 -10.88 -18.41 11.75
C LEU A 1003 -11.51 -17.70 10.54
N PHE A 1004 -10.74 -17.60 9.47
CA PHE A 1004 -11.15 -16.98 8.22
C PHE A 1004 -11.67 -18.01 7.22
N ASP A 1005 -11.00 -19.16 7.12
CA ASP A 1005 -11.39 -20.28 6.27
C ASP A 1005 -10.76 -21.58 6.77
N SER A 1006 -11.34 -22.71 6.38
CA SER A 1006 -10.90 -24.05 6.78
C SER A 1006 -11.24 -25.07 5.70
N PHE A 1007 -10.24 -25.75 5.14
CA PHE A 1007 -10.45 -26.73 4.07
C PHE A 1007 -9.50 -27.92 4.17
N THR A 1008 -9.83 -29.01 3.46
CA THR A 1008 -9.09 -30.27 3.51
C THR A 1008 -8.62 -30.69 2.12
N ILE A 1009 -7.42 -31.22 2.02
CA ILE A 1009 -6.84 -31.85 0.82
C ILE A 1009 -6.74 -33.35 1.06
N VAL A 1010 -7.17 -34.15 0.09
CA VAL A 1010 -7.22 -35.61 0.18
C VAL A 1010 -6.67 -36.26 -1.09
N LYS A 1011 -6.27 -37.53 -0.97
CA LYS A 1011 -6.06 -38.44 -2.10
C LYS A 1011 -7.03 -39.60 -1.96
N ASN A 1012 -7.53 -40.13 -3.06
CA ASN A 1012 -8.30 -41.35 -3.03
C ASN A 1012 -7.38 -42.51 -2.60
N ASP A 1013 -7.88 -43.38 -1.72
CA ASP A 1013 -7.16 -44.62 -1.42
C ASP A 1013 -7.05 -45.44 -2.71
N ILE A 1014 -5.82 -45.77 -3.11
CA ILE A 1014 -5.60 -46.75 -4.19
C ILE A 1014 -6.25 -48.05 -3.71
N PRO A 1015 -7.17 -48.66 -4.48
CA PRO A 1015 -7.80 -49.90 -4.08
C PRO A 1015 -6.74 -50.97 -3.80
N THR A 1016 -6.50 -51.28 -2.53
CA THR A 1016 -5.58 -52.33 -2.07
C THR A 1016 -6.13 -53.73 -2.32
N SER A 1017 -7.36 -53.84 -2.86
CA SER A 1017 -7.97 -55.11 -3.24
C SER A 1017 -8.23 -55.15 -4.74
N ILE A 1018 -7.65 -56.16 -5.41
CA ILE A 1018 -8.14 -56.66 -6.70
C ILE A 1018 -9.46 -57.39 -6.41
N SER A 1019 -10.51 -56.64 -6.11
CA SER A 1019 -11.85 -57.19 -6.09
C SER A 1019 -12.75 -56.35 -7.00
N THR A 1020 -13.24 -57.04 -8.03
CA THR A 1020 -14.20 -56.59 -9.05
C THR A 1020 -13.74 -55.50 -10.03
N ILE A 1021 -12.85 -55.89 -10.96
CA ILE A 1021 -12.90 -55.34 -12.33
C ILE A 1021 -13.98 -56.15 -13.05
N GLU A 1022 -15.15 -55.54 -13.27
CA GLU A 1022 -16.16 -56.11 -14.16
C GLU A 1022 -15.64 -56.17 -15.60
N SER A 1023 -16.06 -57.22 -16.28
CA SER A 1023 -15.69 -57.68 -17.62
C SER A 1023 -15.36 -56.59 -18.65
N GLU A 1024 -14.14 -56.58 -19.18
CA GLU A 1024 -13.79 -56.92 -20.58
C GLU A 1024 -12.26 -56.85 -20.80
N ASN A 1025 -11.67 -57.93 -21.35
CA ASN A 1025 -10.29 -58.07 -21.83
C ASN A 1025 -9.12 -58.13 -20.81
N ASN A 1026 -9.01 -59.27 -20.12
CA ASN A 1026 -7.80 -59.68 -19.40
C ASN A 1026 -6.66 -60.07 -20.36
N VAL A 1027 -5.90 -59.11 -20.90
CA VAL A 1027 -4.63 -59.40 -21.58
C VAL A 1027 -3.48 -59.24 -20.60
N LEU A 1028 -2.82 -60.34 -20.28
CA LEU A 1028 -1.53 -60.34 -19.57
C LEU A 1028 -0.44 -60.15 -20.63
N PHE A 1029 0.36 -59.10 -20.51
CA PHE A 1029 1.53 -58.87 -21.37
C PHE A 1029 2.80 -59.32 -20.64
N PRO A 1030 3.30 -60.54 -20.88
CA PRO A 1030 4.63 -60.93 -20.45
C PRO A 1030 5.67 -60.26 -21.34
N ILE A 1031 6.49 -59.39 -20.78
CA ILE A 1031 7.55 -58.71 -21.53
C ILE A 1031 8.91 -59.07 -20.91
N PRO A 1032 9.87 -59.53 -21.71
CA PRO A 1032 11.27 -59.62 -21.28
C PRO A 1032 11.84 -58.23 -20.96
N ALA A 1033 12.75 -58.13 -19.99
CA ALA A 1033 13.44 -56.89 -19.67
C ALA A 1033 14.00 -56.17 -20.93
N GLY A 1034 13.57 -54.92 -21.15
CA GLY A 1034 14.09 -54.05 -22.22
C GLY A 1034 13.28 -54.01 -23.53
N MET A 1035 12.04 -54.50 -23.56
CA MET A 1035 11.16 -54.41 -24.74
C MET A 1035 9.98 -53.45 -24.55
N SER A 1036 9.45 -52.94 -25.66
CA SER A 1036 8.24 -52.10 -25.72
C SER A 1036 6.97 -52.93 -25.88
N VAL A 1037 5.82 -52.41 -25.41
CA VAL A 1037 4.48 -53.00 -25.64
C VAL A 1037 3.78 -52.27 -26.76
N ASN A 1038 3.27 -53.02 -27.74
CA ASN A 1038 2.39 -52.43 -28.74
C ASN A 1038 0.96 -52.31 -28.19
N THR A 1039 0.31 -51.16 -28.38
CA THR A 1039 -1.11 -50.96 -28.06
C THR A 1039 -1.90 -50.57 -29.31
N THR A 1040 -3.09 -51.13 -29.49
CA THR A 1040 -4.01 -50.74 -30.57
C THR A 1040 -4.91 -49.56 -30.20
N ILE A 1041 -4.74 -49.01 -29.00
CA ILE A 1041 -5.54 -47.88 -28.50
C ILE A 1041 -5.14 -46.62 -29.27
N ALA A 1042 -6.12 -45.97 -29.88
CA ALA A 1042 -5.97 -44.66 -30.51
C ALA A 1042 -6.08 -43.54 -29.47
N ASP A 1043 -5.58 -42.35 -29.81
CA ASP A 1043 -5.72 -41.13 -28.98
C ASP A 1043 -5.14 -41.30 -27.55
N VAL A 1044 -4.01 -41.99 -27.42
CA VAL A 1044 -3.29 -42.12 -26.15
C VAL A 1044 -2.69 -40.77 -25.76
N ILE A 1045 -3.04 -40.28 -24.58
CA ILE A 1045 -2.53 -39.01 -24.02
C ILE A 1045 -1.60 -39.21 -22.82
N GLY A 1046 -1.49 -40.45 -22.31
CA GLY A 1046 -0.56 -40.78 -21.24
C GLY A 1046 -0.47 -42.28 -21.01
N VAL A 1047 0.69 -42.74 -20.54
CA VAL A 1047 0.90 -44.13 -20.16
C VAL A 1047 1.67 -44.17 -18.85
N SER A 1048 1.20 -44.97 -17.89
CA SER A 1048 1.90 -45.21 -16.64
C SER A 1048 1.75 -46.67 -16.21
N ALA A 1049 2.71 -47.19 -15.46
CA ALA A 1049 2.60 -48.48 -14.79
C ALA A 1049 2.49 -48.26 -13.28
N VAL A 1050 1.55 -48.94 -12.64
CA VAL A 1050 1.40 -48.94 -11.18
C VAL A 1050 1.93 -50.27 -10.64
N ASP A 1051 2.91 -50.24 -9.76
CA ASP A 1051 3.43 -51.47 -9.13
C ASP A 1051 2.50 -51.99 -8.01
N LEU A 1052 2.86 -53.13 -7.42
CA LEU A 1052 2.08 -53.73 -6.33
C LEU A 1052 2.07 -52.91 -5.03
N ALA A 1053 2.97 -51.93 -4.89
CA ALA A 1053 2.99 -50.99 -3.78
C ALA A 1053 2.13 -49.74 -4.06
N GLY A 1054 1.48 -49.66 -5.24
CA GLY A 1054 0.67 -48.52 -5.64
C GLY A 1054 1.50 -47.37 -6.26
N ARG A 1055 2.80 -47.57 -6.49
CA ARG A 1055 3.66 -46.55 -7.11
C ARG A 1055 3.36 -46.43 -8.60
N LYS A 1056 2.95 -45.24 -9.04
CA LYS A 1056 2.78 -44.89 -10.46
C LYS A 1056 4.13 -44.53 -11.09
N ILE A 1057 4.39 -45.07 -12.27
CA ILE A 1057 5.64 -44.90 -13.03
C ILE A 1057 5.25 -44.50 -14.44
N SER A 1058 5.53 -43.26 -14.84
CA SER A 1058 5.26 -42.79 -16.21
C SER A 1058 6.10 -43.57 -17.22
N LEU A 1059 5.48 -43.96 -18.33
CA LEU A 1059 6.10 -44.71 -19.42
C LEU A 1059 6.05 -43.89 -20.70
N SER A 1060 7.17 -43.87 -21.42
CA SER A 1060 7.25 -43.20 -22.72
C SER A 1060 6.42 -43.95 -23.78
N PHE A 1061 5.77 -43.19 -24.67
CA PHE A 1061 4.93 -43.73 -25.74
C PHE A 1061 5.25 -43.07 -27.08
N ASP A 1062 5.58 -43.87 -28.10
CA ASP A 1062 5.77 -43.41 -29.49
C ASP A 1062 5.12 -44.39 -30.47
N LYS A 1063 4.36 -43.88 -31.46
CA LYS A 1063 3.75 -44.65 -32.57
C LYS A 1063 3.18 -46.02 -32.13
N GLN A 1064 2.31 -46.02 -31.12
CA GLN A 1064 1.68 -47.23 -30.60
C GLN A 1064 2.60 -48.18 -29.80
N GLN A 1065 3.85 -47.79 -29.52
CA GLN A 1065 4.78 -48.52 -28.66
C GLN A 1065 4.96 -47.82 -27.32
N ILE A 1066 4.78 -48.58 -26.24
CA ILE A 1066 5.01 -48.17 -24.85
C ILE A 1066 6.38 -48.70 -24.44
N ASP A 1067 7.34 -47.83 -24.17
CA ASP A 1067 8.63 -48.25 -23.65
C ASP A 1067 8.49 -48.67 -22.17
N THR A 1068 8.85 -49.91 -21.88
CA THR A 1068 8.82 -50.44 -20.52
C THR A 1068 10.20 -50.58 -19.91
N SER A 1069 11.26 -50.11 -20.59
CA SER A 1069 12.66 -50.26 -20.18
C SER A 1069 12.92 -49.82 -18.74
N VAL A 1070 12.24 -48.75 -18.29
CA VAL A 1070 12.35 -48.15 -16.94
C VAL A 1070 11.80 -49.01 -15.79
N LEU A 1071 10.98 -50.02 -16.09
CA LEU A 1071 10.39 -50.88 -15.04
C LEU A 1071 11.41 -51.91 -14.51
N SER A 1072 11.35 -52.27 -13.24
CA SER A 1072 12.12 -53.41 -12.71
C SER A 1072 11.39 -54.74 -12.97
N THR A 1073 12.03 -55.88 -12.69
CA THR A 1073 11.35 -57.18 -12.73
C THR A 1073 10.23 -57.18 -11.70
N GLY A 1074 8.98 -57.41 -12.14
CA GLY A 1074 7.81 -57.25 -11.28
C GLY A 1074 6.46 -57.34 -12.00
N MET A 1075 5.39 -57.25 -11.22
CA MET A 1075 4.02 -57.13 -11.72
C MET A 1075 3.56 -55.68 -11.64
N TYR A 1076 2.94 -55.20 -12.71
CA TYR A 1076 2.41 -53.84 -12.80
C TYR A 1076 1.01 -53.82 -13.40
N LEU A 1077 0.24 -52.78 -13.08
CA LEU A 1077 -0.96 -52.36 -13.78
C LEU A 1077 -0.59 -51.25 -14.76
N LEU A 1078 -0.61 -51.56 -16.05
CA LEU A 1078 -0.38 -50.59 -17.11
C LEU A 1078 -1.66 -49.79 -17.34
N HIS A 1079 -1.62 -48.49 -17.05
CA HIS A 1079 -2.67 -47.52 -17.32
C HIS A 1079 -2.36 -46.81 -18.63
N ILE A 1080 -3.28 -46.90 -19.60
CA ILE A 1080 -3.25 -46.16 -20.85
C ILE A 1080 -4.39 -45.14 -20.81
N THR A 1081 -4.02 -43.87 -20.65
CA THR A 1081 -4.94 -42.76 -20.56
C THR A 1081 -5.31 -42.28 -21.96
N THR A 1082 -6.61 -42.13 -22.19
CA THR A 1082 -7.19 -41.55 -23.40
C THR A 1082 -8.15 -40.42 -23.02
N PRO A 1083 -8.58 -39.54 -23.95
CA PRO A 1083 -9.63 -38.56 -23.68
C PRO A 1083 -10.96 -39.15 -23.19
N ARG A 1084 -11.17 -40.46 -23.34
CA ARG A 1084 -12.40 -41.17 -22.94
C ARG A 1084 -12.26 -41.96 -21.63
N GLY A 1085 -11.11 -41.89 -20.97
CA GLY A 1085 -10.83 -42.62 -19.73
C GLY A 1085 -9.56 -43.46 -19.78
N ILE A 1086 -9.32 -44.22 -18.71
CA ILE A 1086 -8.12 -45.03 -18.51
C ILE A 1086 -8.43 -46.49 -18.84
N ASN A 1087 -7.59 -47.09 -19.69
CA ASN A 1087 -7.60 -48.53 -19.95
C ASN A 1087 -6.49 -49.19 -19.12
N THR A 1088 -6.85 -50.19 -18.34
CA THR A 1088 -5.90 -50.86 -17.42
C THR A 1088 -5.60 -52.27 -17.89
N TYR A 1089 -4.31 -52.60 -18.02
CA TYR A 1089 -3.82 -53.92 -18.43
C TYR A 1089 -2.86 -54.49 -17.40
N LYS A 1090 -2.74 -55.82 -17.34
CA LYS A 1090 -1.75 -56.47 -16.48
C LYS A 1090 -0.44 -56.63 -17.24
N LEU A 1091 0.62 -56.09 -16.66
CA LEU A 1091 1.98 -56.20 -17.16
C LEU A 1091 2.79 -57.12 -16.25
N LEU A 1092 3.49 -58.09 -16.85
CA LEU A 1092 4.45 -58.93 -16.15
C LEU A 1092 5.81 -58.73 -16.79
N LYS A 1093 6.69 -57.97 -16.13
CA LYS A 1093 8.07 -57.79 -16.57
C LYS A 1093 8.95 -58.83 -15.90
N LYS A 1094 9.55 -59.71 -16.71
CA LYS A 1094 10.48 -60.76 -16.24
C LYS A 1094 11.92 -60.27 -16.30
#